data_AF-A0A395MIB5-F1
#
_entry.id   AF-A0A395MIB5-F1
#
_cell.length_a   1.000
_cell.length_b   1.000
_cell.length_c   1.000
_cell.angle_alpha   90.00
_cell.angle_beta   90.00
_cell.angle_gamma   90.00
#
_symmetry.space_group_name_H-M   'P 1'
#
loop_
_entity.id
_entity.type
_entity.pdbx_description
1 polymer ?
#
loop_
_entity_poly.entity_id
_entity_poly.type
_entity_poly.pdbx_seq_one_letter_code
_entity_poly.pdbx_strand_id
1 'polypeptide(L)'
;MHSSYHRDKMYWKAESRSYLAFRGRAWPWRVRTYVLCGCGILTFWLTPIVLNTNGNHSSPPTTRPYPPPSIANPEFMNDGHGVPNEGTTYDPPAPPAPPPLEELFGESEPIQVLPTPPLEDISLEGLNSLQEDRTTQSGSATGEHETLSVDADQQTMSGSLTEASYNFPPDSERLILDAKADTLPDLIHIPFEDAVVDEELVGWEDDWFSHANFDAERWGSLEEPKIDFIYTWVNGSEDAFAKTMRPYEEMSSLNDPEGEWMQSHGSNRYRSWDELRYSIRSVERFAGKFRNKIQLLVNAVDKTSDPGFRRFSKQRPLWLKEDDDTKLVIETLSQEDFFNQEEHGALPSFNSLTIESQLYNTPSNIDRFFAMSDDMLLGRHHSASDIYSPLFGPTLGFKSNGYNTQSPPGEADARRFGEKPYLIYTSWMLNRRFGVRKRKGQVHFGHSMSRSIAKEVRDAFPRPSLKSACQRFRGESGFQLYTWYAAFHYTIERHREALLYSYIVLRSDKNGDGNLDWSERMAVMSELEAGMANEGNGTHRKRIFYRVAKHHREAGLQPPKVNIDTQWTSLDGPIAIRDIECYEFDVNECLAPGFSSPASDVNHRSVVFDTAAMYDRMARQDPKCGDCLLKLILNQRRSGLNPLLPPATMFNERALVIKALKRYQYSIVEPDALFMMITDAEQVEHMLLNRFLRGTEGGKREVGQLCLNDDVVTTDPKELAGLQNAMLELFEGLLPKPSRFEK
;
A
#
# COMPACT_ATOMS: atom_id res chain seq x y z
N MET A 1 -22.87 -57.11 54.66
CA MET A 1 -23.66 -56.61 53.51
C MET A 1 -22.67 -56.45 52.36
N HIS A 2 -22.49 -57.45 51.50
CA HIS A 2 -23.11 -57.54 50.15
C HIS A 2 -22.87 -56.26 49.30
N SER A 3 -22.38 -56.28 48.04
CA SER A 3 -21.73 -57.30 47.20
C SER A 3 -21.28 -56.63 45.86
N SER A 4 -20.30 -57.08 45.06
CA SER A 4 -19.15 -57.98 45.27
C SER A 4 -18.32 -58.14 43.96
N TYR A 5 -16.97 -58.19 44.05
CA TYR A 5 -16.04 -58.86 43.09
C TYR A 5 -15.81 -58.18 41.70
N HIS A 6 -14.65 -58.31 41.01
CA HIS A 6 -13.32 -58.82 41.38
C HIS A 6 -12.17 -58.17 40.58
N ARG A 7 -10.93 -58.66 40.75
CA ARG A 7 -9.65 -58.08 40.28
C ARG A 7 -8.86 -59.05 39.35
N ASP A 8 -7.86 -58.49 38.68
CA ASP A 8 -6.54 -59.08 38.34
C ASP A 8 -6.32 -60.10 37.18
N LYS A 9 -5.34 -59.72 36.32
CA LYS A 9 -4.31 -60.56 35.63
C LYS A 9 -4.83 -61.49 34.49
N MET A 10 -4.03 -61.97 33.52
CA MET A 10 -2.57 -62.16 33.44
C MET A 10 -2.05 -62.24 31.97
N TYR A 11 -0.73 -62.07 31.76
CA TYR A 11 -0.01 -62.39 30.50
C TYR A 11 0.15 -63.91 30.27
N TRP A 12 0.25 -64.38 29.01
CA TRP A 12 1.44 -65.08 28.43
C TRP A 12 1.20 -65.84 27.09
N LYS A 13 2.16 -65.71 26.13
CA LYS A 13 2.72 -66.73 25.17
C LYS A 13 1.75 -67.51 24.20
N ALA A 14 2.18 -68.03 23.04
CA ALA A 14 3.42 -67.92 22.23
C ALA A 14 3.18 -68.45 20.80
N GLU A 15 4.12 -68.17 19.87
CA GLU A 15 4.55 -69.02 18.73
C GLU A 15 3.52 -69.38 17.61
N SER A 16 3.88 -69.54 16.33
CA SER A 16 5.06 -69.18 15.51
C SER A 16 4.62 -69.16 14.01
N ARG A 17 5.40 -68.90 12.94
CA ARG A 17 6.85 -68.71 12.71
C ARG A 17 7.05 -67.84 11.44
N SER A 18 8.29 -67.44 11.14
CA SER A 18 8.64 -66.48 10.06
C SER A 18 9.13 -67.15 8.75
N TYR A 19 9.01 -66.49 7.58
CA TYR A 19 10.13 -65.83 6.84
C TYR A 19 9.78 -65.32 5.42
N LEU A 20 10.68 -64.48 4.87
CA LEU A 20 10.75 -63.88 3.52
C LEU A 20 9.70 -62.78 3.23
N ALA A 21 9.94 -61.47 3.18
CA ALA A 21 11.08 -60.54 3.03
C ALA A 21 10.93 -59.69 1.75
N PHE A 22 10.67 -58.39 1.92
CA PHE A 22 11.27 -57.30 1.12
C PHE A 22 11.01 -55.95 1.83
N ARG A 23 12.08 -55.30 2.31
CA ARG A 23 12.11 -53.86 2.66
C ARG A 23 12.68 -53.10 1.46
N GLY A 24 12.36 -51.84 1.20
CA GLY A 24 11.41 -50.94 1.88
C GLY A 24 11.24 -49.65 1.05
N ARG A 25 10.28 -48.79 1.41
CA ARG A 25 10.07 -47.49 0.73
C ARG A 25 10.69 -46.36 1.54
N ALA A 26 11.66 -45.68 0.96
CA ALA A 26 12.12 -44.37 1.42
C ALA A 26 11.17 -43.27 0.92
N TRP A 27 11.12 -42.15 1.65
CA TRP A 27 10.33 -40.97 1.29
C TRP A 27 11.04 -40.16 0.19
N PRO A 28 10.34 -39.65 -0.84
CA PRO A 28 10.95 -38.77 -1.82
C PRO A 28 11.08 -37.34 -1.25
N TRP A 29 12.33 -36.91 -1.08
CA TRP A 29 12.67 -35.51 -0.90
C TRP A 29 12.27 -34.70 -2.15
N ARG A 30 11.55 -33.59 -1.98
CA ARG A 30 11.30 -32.65 -3.08
C ARG A 30 12.52 -31.73 -3.27
N VAL A 31 13.35 -32.04 -4.24
CA VAL A 31 14.34 -31.11 -4.78
C VAL A 31 13.59 -29.93 -5.42
N ARG A 32 13.83 -28.70 -4.93
CA ARG A 32 13.42 -27.48 -5.62
C ARG A 32 14.54 -27.06 -6.56
N THR A 33 14.35 -27.29 -7.86
CA THR A 33 15.20 -26.68 -8.89
C THR A 33 14.81 -25.21 -9.05
N TYR A 34 15.68 -24.30 -8.62
CA TYR A 34 15.50 -22.87 -8.88
C TYR A 34 15.99 -22.54 -10.29
N VAL A 35 15.09 -22.09 -11.17
CA VAL A 35 15.48 -21.49 -12.44
C VAL A 35 15.67 -19.99 -12.24
N LEU A 36 16.94 -19.57 -12.26
CA LEU A 36 17.32 -18.16 -12.33
C LEU A 36 17.22 -17.69 -13.79
N CYS A 37 16.17 -16.95 -14.13
CA CYS A 37 16.13 -16.19 -15.39
C CYS A 37 16.62 -14.76 -15.12
N GLY A 38 17.93 -14.56 -15.28
CA GLY A 38 18.52 -13.24 -15.49
C GLY A 38 18.84 -13.06 -16.97
N CYS A 39 18.14 -12.14 -17.64
CA CYS A 39 18.50 -11.68 -18.97
C CYS A 39 18.63 -10.15 -18.96
N GLY A 40 19.86 -9.67 -18.88
CA GLY A 40 20.22 -8.36 -19.41
C GLY A 40 20.92 -8.57 -20.74
N ILE A 41 20.55 -7.80 -21.76
CA ILE A 41 21.29 -7.70 -23.02
C ILE A 41 21.51 -6.21 -23.27
N LEU A 42 22.77 -5.77 -23.17
CA LEU A 42 23.21 -4.54 -23.83
C LEU A 42 23.40 -4.86 -25.31
N THR A 43 22.96 -3.94 -26.18
CA THR A 43 23.34 -3.95 -27.59
C THR A 43 23.91 -2.59 -27.94
N PHE A 44 25.19 -2.54 -28.31
CA PHE A 44 25.83 -1.32 -28.81
C PHE A 44 25.54 -1.15 -30.31
N TRP A 45 25.38 0.09 -30.73
CA TRP A 45 25.20 0.49 -32.13
C TRP A 45 26.45 0.24 -32.98
N LEU A 46 26.28 -0.33 -34.18
CA LEU A 46 27.17 -0.11 -35.32
C LEU A 46 26.38 -0.19 -36.64
N THR A 47 26.55 0.84 -37.48
CA THR A 47 25.78 1.11 -38.70
C THR A 47 26.24 0.24 -39.90
N PRO A 48 25.33 -0.25 -40.76
CA PRO A 48 25.70 -0.84 -42.04
C PRO A 48 25.62 0.18 -43.20
N ILE A 49 26.72 0.35 -43.93
CA ILE A 49 26.71 0.98 -45.27
C ILE A 49 26.48 -0.12 -46.32
N VAL A 50 25.62 0.18 -47.29
CA VAL A 50 25.24 -0.68 -48.42
C VAL A 50 26.41 -0.91 -49.37
N LEU A 51 26.60 -2.15 -49.87
CA LEU A 51 26.87 -2.39 -51.30
C LEU A 51 26.68 -3.86 -51.76
N ASN A 52 25.60 -4.02 -52.50
CA ASN A 52 25.24 -5.00 -53.53
C ASN A 52 26.41 -5.79 -54.21
N THR A 53 26.28 -7.11 -54.41
CA THR A 53 26.29 -7.77 -55.76
C THR A 53 26.11 -9.30 -55.75
N ASN A 54 25.55 -9.81 -56.85
CA ASN A 54 25.20 -11.21 -57.20
C ASN A 54 26.36 -12.23 -57.22
N GLY A 55 26.06 -13.56 -57.13
CA GLY A 55 26.97 -14.57 -57.69
C GLY A 55 26.79 -16.06 -57.32
N ASN A 56 25.86 -16.75 -57.98
CA ASN A 56 25.79 -18.20 -58.32
C ASN A 56 26.82 -19.26 -57.83
N HIS A 57 26.25 -20.44 -57.52
CA HIS A 57 26.76 -21.83 -57.73
C HIS A 57 28.07 -22.34 -57.09
N SER A 58 27.96 -23.35 -56.22
CA SER A 58 28.37 -24.76 -56.50
C SER A 58 28.30 -25.67 -55.26
N SER A 59 28.33 -26.99 -55.45
CA SER A 59 28.22 -28.06 -54.42
C SER A 59 29.23 -29.19 -54.74
N PRO A 60 29.34 -30.30 -53.97
CA PRO A 60 29.77 -30.51 -52.57
C PRO A 60 30.96 -31.55 -52.57
N PRO A 61 31.14 -32.59 -51.70
CA PRO A 61 30.78 -32.91 -50.29
C PRO A 61 31.98 -33.48 -49.43
N THR A 62 31.67 -34.15 -48.28
CA THR A 62 32.49 -35.05 -47.39
C THR A 62 33.16 -34.41 -46.13
N THR A 63 33.22 -34.98 -44.90
CA THR A 63 32.75 -36.28 -44.32
C THR A 63 32.67 -36.31 -42.76
N ARG A 64 31.64 -36.98 -42.20
CA ARG A 64 31.56 -37.78 -40.92
C ARG A 64 31.66 -37.14 -39.49
N PRO A 65 31.19 -37.82 -38.40
CA PRO A 65 30.64 -37.19 -37.18
C PRO A 65 31.39 -37.47 -35.84
N TYR A 66 30.92 -36.87 -34.72
CA TYR A 66 31.44 -37.00 -33.34
C TYR A 66 30.36 -37.32 -32.25
N PRO A 67 30.72 -38.02 -31.15
CA PRO A 67 29.92 -38.24 -29.92
C PRO A 67 30.45 -37.47 -28.67
N PRO A 68 29.81 -37.55 -27.45
CA PRO A 68 29.98 -36.58 -26.34
C PRO A 68 30.81 -37.06 -25.11
N PRO A 69 31.08 -36.17 -24.11
CA PRO A 69 31.79 -36.49 -22.84
C PRO A 69 30.93 -36.44 -21.54
N SER A 70 31.57 -36.63 -20.37
CA SER A 70 31.00 -37.27 -19.17
C SER A 70 31.20 -36.58 -17.78
N ILE A 71 30.67 -37.24 -16.74
CA ILE A 71 30.49 -36.92 -15.29
C ILE A 71 31.79 -36.99 -14.42
N ALA A 72 31.88 -36.26 -13.27
CA ALA A 72 32.30 -36.75 -11.91
C ALA A 72 32.47 -35.68 -10.79
N ASN A 73 32.29 -36.11 -9.51
CA ASN A 73 32.37 -35.36 -8.21
C ASN A 73 33.79 -35.26 -7.60
N PRO A 74 33.95 -34.57 -6.44
CA PRO A 74 34.65 -35.18 -5.28
C PRO A 74 34.05 -34.89 -3.87
N GLU A 75 34.61 -35.55 -2.82
CA GLU A 75 34.22 -35.54 -1.39
C GLU A 75 35.47 -35.59 -0.46
N PHE A 76 35.44 -34.92 0.72
CA PHE A 76 36.25 -35.09 1.98
C PHE A 76 37.82 -35.11 1.91
N MET A 77 38.67 -34.94 2.97
CA MET A 77 38.53 -34.91 4.45
C MET A 77 39.69 -34.12 5.16
N ASN A 78 39.73 -34.12 6.51
CA ASN A 78 40.61 -33.39 7.46
C ASN A 78 42.12 -33.76 7.51
N ASP A 79 42.97 -32.87 8.09
CA ASP A 79 43.72 -33.07 9.36
C ASP A 79 44.54 -31.82 9.79
N GLY A 80 45.14 -31.78 11.00
CA GLY A 80 45.75 -30.54 11.57
C GLY A 80 46.96 -30.69 12.53
N HIS A 81 47.22 -29.63 13.32
CA HIS A 81 48.28 -29.38 14.33
C HIS A 81 49.71 -28.97 13.87
N GLY A 82 50.27 -27.92 14.51
CA GLY A 82 51.72 -27.62 14.56
C GLY A 82 52.13 -26.14 14.58
N VAL A 83 52.86 -25.69 15.60
CA VAL A 83 53.45 -24.33 15.83
C VAL A 83 54.84 -24.60 16.49
N PRO A 84 56.00 -23.95 16.18
CA PRO A 84 56.21 -22.50 16.37
C PRO A 84 57.26 -21.70 15.53
N ASN A 85 57.19 -20.37 15.71
CA ASN A 85 58.22 -19.31 15.66
C ASN A 85 58.77 -18.67 14.34
N GLU A 86 58.69 -17.33 14.38
CA GLU A 86 59.60 -16.27 13.86
C GLU A 86 59.77 -16.04 12.35
N GLY A 87 59.48 -14.80 11.91
CA GLY A 87 60.00 -14.25 10.65
C GLY A 87 59.17 -13.15 9.96
N THR A 88 59.46 -11.88 10.27
CA THR A 88 59.22 -10.67 9.45
C THR A 88 57.80 -10.19 9.11
N THR A 89 57.61 -8.88 9.29
CA THR A 89 56.43 -8.04 9.02
C THR A 89 56.28 -7.62 7.56
N TYR A 90 55.04 -7.52 7.06
CA TYR A 90 54.66 -6.61 5.95
C TYR A 90 53.17 -6.27 5.99
N ASP A 91 52.83 -5.02 6.35
CA ASP A 91 51.47 -4.46 6.20
C ASP A 91 51.29 -3.81 4.81
N PRO A 92 50.10 -3.91 4.18
CA PRO A 92 49.77 -3.15 2.98
C PRO A 92 49.42 -1.68 3.29
N PRO A 93 49.68 -0.73 2.38
CA PRO A 93 49.57 0.70 2.66
C PRO A 93 48.13 1.23 2.70
N ALA A 94 47.90 2.24 3.55
CA ALA A 94 46.65 2.99 3.64
C ALA A 94 46.43 3.97 2.46
N PRO A 95 45.18 4.31 2.12
CA PRO A 95 44.87 5.28 1.05
C PRO A 95 45.17 6.74 1.46
N PRO A 96 45.47 7.63 0.50
CA PRO A 96 45.86 9.01 0.77
C PRO A 96 44.67 9.94 1.16
N ALA A 97 44.96 10.95 1.96
CA ALA A 97 44.03 11.99 2.39
C ALA A 97 43.83 13.09 1.31
N PRO A 98 42.69 13.82 1.30
CA PRO A 98 42.45 14.92 0.37
C PRO A 98 43.24 16.20 0.73
N PRO A 99 43.55 17.07 -0.25
CA PRO A 99 44.32 18.30 -0.05
C PRO A 99 43.47 19.47 0.50
N PRO A 100 44.11 20.55 1.02
CA PRO A 100 43.41 21.72 1.56
C PRO A 100 42.84 22.63 0.46
N LEU A 101 41.82 23.41 0.82
CA LEU A 101 41.23 24.47 -0.02
C LEU A 101 41.79 25.84 0.39
N GLU A 102 42.62 26.45 -0.45
CA GLU A 102 42.80 27.90 -0.49
C GLU A 102 43.37 28.39 -1.85
N GLU A 103 42.97 29.61 -2.22
CA GLU A 103 43.45 30.44 -3.35
C GLU A 103 43.27 29.97 -4.81
N LEU A 104 42.18 30.45 -5.43
CA LEU A 104 42.19 30.97 -6.81
C LEU A 104 41.15 32.10 -6.95
N PHE A 105 41.45 33.26 -6.36
CA PHE A 105 40.74 34.51 -6.64
C PHE A 105 41.48 35.32 -7.70
N GLY A 106 40.75 35.84 -8.69
CA GLY A 106 41.23 36.82 -9.66
C GLY A 106 40.32 38.06 -9.62
N GLU A 107 40.92 39.25 -9.58
CA GLU A 107 40.25 40.52 -9.29
C GLU A 107 39.55 41.14 -10.52
N SER A 108 38.48 41.91 -10.30
CA SER A 108 38.39 43.31 -10.81
C SER A 108 37.15 44.09 -10.33
N GLU A 109 37.44 45.17 -9.60
CA GLU A 109 36.74 46.48 -9.52
C GLU A 109 35.32 46.63 -8.92
N PRO A 110 35.00 47.78 -8.27
CA PRO A 110 33.89 47.90 -7.33
C PRO A 110 32.68 48.71 -7.82
N ILE A 111 31.48 48.40 -7.32
CA ILE A 111 30.29 49.25 -7.44
C ILE A 111 29.72 49.56 -6.05
N GLN A 112 29.25 50.80 -5.87
CA GLN A 112 28.94 51.42 -4.59
C GLN A 112 27.78 50.76 -3.84
N VAL A 113 27.97 50.52 -2.55
CA VAL A 113 26.91 50.14 -1.61
C VAL A 113 26.12 51.38 -1.18
N LEU A 114 24.83 51.42 -1.49
CA LEU A 114 23.88 52.34 -0.86
C LEU A 114 23.36 51.75 0.46
N PRO A 115 23.18 52.54 1.52
CA PRO A 115 22.77 52.02 2.82
C PRO A 115 21.30 51.56 2.82
N THR A 116 21.06 50.36 3.34
CA THR A 116 19.71 49.89 3.67
C THR A 116 19.14 50.67 4.86
N PRO A 117 17.88 51.14 4.81
CA PRO A 117 17.24 51.77 5.96
C PRO A 117 16.98 50.75 7.08
N PRO A 118 16.83 51.20 8.34
CA PRO A 118 16.54 50.31 9.46
C PRO A 118 15.12 49.72 9.35
N LEU A 119 14.95 48.52 9.88
CA LEU A 119 13.63 47.93 10.14
C LEU A 119 12.97 48.69 11.30
N GLU A 120 11.87 49.38 11.00
CA GLU A 120 10.94 49.88 12.04
C GLU A 120 9.91 48.79 12.37
N ASP A 121 9.53 48.69 13.65
CA ASP A 121 8.53 47.75 14.14
C ASP A 121 7.16 47.99 13.46
N ILE A 122 6.64 47.00 12.75
CA ILE A 122 5.25 46.97 12.30
C ILE A 122 4.47 46.02 13.22
N SER A 123 3.46 46.60 13.87
CA SER A 123 2.60 45.97 14.87
C SER A 123 1.79 44.79 14.34
N LEU A 124 1.59 43.78 15.21
CA LEU A 124 0.68 42.66 15.03
C LEU A 124 -0.79 43.08 15.10
N GLU A 125 -1.31 43.67 14.02
CA GLU A 125 -2.75 43.79 13.76
C GLU A 125 -3.07 43.19 12.39
N GLY A 126 -3.74 42.03 12.35
CA GLY A 126 -4.04 41.33 11.09
C GLY A 126 -4.38 39.84 11.19
N LEU A 127 -4.35 39.22 12.38
CA LEU A 127 -4.66 37.79 12.58
C LEU A 127 -5.59 37.52 13.79
N ASN A 128 -6.47 38.46 14.13
CA ASN A 128 -7.49 38.29 15.18
C ASN A 128 -8.88 38.74 14.69
N SER A 129 -9.46 38.00 13.73
CA SER A 129 -10.82 38.26 13.23
C SER A 129 -11.64 36.98 12.95
N LEU A 130 -11.35 35.88 13.65
CA LEU A 130 -12.14 34.64 13.59
C LEU A 130 -12.31 33.92 14.95
N GLN A 131 -12.25 34.61 16.10
CA GLN A 131 -12.55 33.95 17.38
C GLN A 131 -13.01 34.84 18.53
N GLU A 132 -13.97 35.75 18.31
CA GLU A 132 -14.66 36.41 19.43
C GLU A 132 -16.07 36.88 19.05
N ASP A 133 -17.07 35.99 19.15
CA ASP A 133 -18.46 36.40 19.36
C ASP A 133 -19.27 35.30 20.05
N ARG A 134 -19.05 35.15 21.37
CA ARG A 134 -19.92 34.37 22.27
C ARG A 134 -19.71 34.79 23.73
N THR A 135 -20.84 35.10 24.39
CA THR A 135 -20.97 35.59 25.78
C THR A 135 -20.55 37.06 25.95
N THR A 136 -21.33 37.96 26.58
CA THR A 136 -22.54 37.81 27.43
C THR A 136 -23.54 38.95 27.21
N GLN A 137 -24.84 38.65 27.32
CA GLN A 137 -25.79 39.59 27.95
C GLN A 137 -26.97 38.81 28.57
N SER A 138 -27.22 39.07 29.85
CA SER A 138 -28.34 38.51 30.61
C SER A 138 -29.48 39.53 30.67
N GLY A 139 -30.69 39.10 30.33
CA GLY A 139 -31.90 39.92 30.36
C GLY A 139 -33.15 39.03 30.46
N SER A 140 -34.12 39.45 31.26
CA SER A 140 -35.20 38.57 31.74
C SER A 140 -36.51 38.65 30.97
N ALA A 141 -37.26 37.55 31.09
CA ALA A 141 -38.72 37.47 31.26
C ALA A 141 -39.63 37.16 30.04
N THR A 142 -40.54 36.22 30.33
CA THR A 142 -41.92 36.07 29.82
C THR A 142 -42.18 35.89 28.32
N GLY A 143 -42.79 34.75 28.00
CA GLY A 143 -44.18 34.82 27.52
C GLY A 143 -44.47 34.25 26.13
N GLU A 144 -45.23 33.15 26.15
CA GLU A 144 -46.22 32.75 25.14
C GLU A 144 -45.77 32.13 23.80
N HIS A 145 -46.64 31.24 23.31
CA HIS A 145 -46.50 30.48 22.08
C HIS A 145 -46.90 31.32 20.87
N GLU A 146 -46.17 31.21 19.77
CA GLU A 146 -46.82 31.06 18.47
C GLU A 146 -45.93 30.27 17.48
N THR A 147 -46.57 29.41 16.70
CA THR A 147 -45.91 28.47 15.78
C THR A 147 -45.61 29.13 14.44
N LEU A 148 -44.33 29.19 14.06
CA LEU A 148 -43.92 29.48 12.68
C LEU A 148 -42.91 28.42 12.20
N SER A 149 -43.17 27.89 11.02
CA SER A 149 -42.37 26.87 10.35
C SER A 149 -40.98 27.39 10.01
N VAL A 150 -39.95 26.68 10.45
CA VAL A 150 -38.58 26.85 9.95
C VAL A 150 -38.38 25.84 8.84
N ASP A 151 -38.41 26.31 7.59
CA ASP A 151 -37.87 25.54 6.47
C ASP A 151 -36.38 25.31 6.74
N ALA A 152 -36.00 24.04 6.87
CA ALA A 152 -34.60 23.67 6.95
C ALA A 152 -34.04 23.64 5.53
N ASP A 153 -33.04 24.48 5.25
CA ASP A 153 -32.25 24.46 4.01
C ASP A 153 -31.42 23.17 3.92
N GLN A 154 -32.10 22.04 3.65
CA GLN A 154 -31.48 20.89 3.01
C GLN A 154 -31.31 21.23 1.53
N GLN A 155 -30.16 21.83 1.18
CA GLN A 155 -29.68 21.78 -0.20
C GLN A 155 -29.32 20.34 -0.55
N THR A 156 -30.34 19.56 -0.92
CA THR A 156 -30.17 18.34 -1.69
C THR A 156 -29.48 18.71 -2.99
N MET A 157 -28.20 18.34 -3.12
CA MET A 157 -27.48 18.34 -4.39
C MET A 157 -27.99 17.21 -5.30
N SER A 158 -29.29 17.28 -5.63
CA SER A 158 -29.92 16.53 -6.72
C SER A 158 -29.91 17.37 -8.00
N GLY A 159 -28.74 17.94 -8.32
CA GLY A 159 -28.50 18.59 -9.60
C GLY A 159 -28.25 17.53 -10.65
N SER A 160 -29.23 17.28 -11.52
CA SER A 160 -28.97 16.61 -12.79
C SER A 160 -28.03 17.52 -13.60
N LEU A 161 -26.74 17.20 -13.60
CA LEU A 161 -25.73 17.92 -14.37
C LEU A 161 -25.97 17.69 -15.87
N THR A 162 -26.82 18.55 -16.44
CA THR A 162 -26.82 18.84 -17.87
C THR A 162 -25.39 19.19 -18.29
N GLU A 163 -24.92 18.62 -19.41
CA GLU A 163 -23.56 18.80 -19.93
C GLU A 163 -23.10 20.27 -19.87
N ALA A 164 -22.28 20.58 -18.86
CA ALA A 164 -21.75 21.91 -18.66
C ALA A 164 -20.66 22.18 -19.70
N SER A 165 -20.57 23.42 -20.19
CA SER A 165 -19.46 23.87 -21.03
C SER A 165 -18.19 24.10 -20.18
N TYR A 166 -17.65 23.01 -19.64
CA TYR A 166 -16.32 23.00 -19.04
C TYR A 166 -15.27 23.18 -20.13
N ASN A 167 -14.19 23.92 -19.84
CA ASN A 167 -13.00 24.00 -20.67
C ASN A 167 -11.80 23.65 -19.79
N PHE A 168 -10.88 22.83 -20.31
CA PHE A 168 -9.62 22.58 -19.62
C PHE A 168 -8.81 23.87 -19.44
N PRO A 169 -8.11 24.02 -18.30
CA PRO A 169 -7.30 25.20 -18.02
C PRO A 169 -6.09 25.30 -18.96
N PRO A 170 -5.56 26.51 -19.20
CA PRO A 170 -4.29 26.72 -19.90
C PRO A 170 -3.12 26.20 -19.06
N ASP A 171 -2.02 25.79 -19.72
CA ASP A 171 -0.87 25.20 -19.02
C ASP A 171 -0.21 26.13 -17.99
N SER A 172 -0.39 27.44 -18.14
CA SER A 172 0.04 28.44 -17.15
C SER A 172 -0.54 28.20 -15.75
N GLU A 173 -1.77 27.67 -15.64
CA GLU A 173 -2.36 27.36 -14.32
C GLU A 173 -1.68 26.15 -13.68
N ARG A 174 -1.40 25.09 -14.44
CA ARG A 174 -0.59 23.96 -13.97
C ARG A 174 0.80 24.42 -13.53
N LEU A 175 1.47 25.30 -14.29
CA LEU A 175 2.78 25.84 -13.92
C LEU A 175 2.72 26.66 -12.62
N ILE A 176 1.63 27.40 -12.37
CA ILE A 176 1.41 28.10 -11.09
C ILE A 176 1.21 27.08 -9.95
N LEU A 177 0.46 26.00 -10.16
CA LEU A 177 0.29 24.93 -9.15
C LEU A 177 1.59 24.16 -8.88
N ASP A 178 2.38 23.90 -9.92
CA ASP A 178 3.67 23.24 -9.79
C ASP A 178 4.66 24.13 -9.01
N ALA A 179 4.68 25.44 -9.27
CA ALA A 179 5.44 26.41 -8.48
C ALA A 179 4.92 26.56 -7.04
N LYS A 180 3.60 26.53 -6.82
CA LYS A 180 2.98 26.46 -5.48
C LYS A 180 3.44 25.21 -4.73
N ALA A 181 3.58 24.08 -5.41
CA ALA A 181 4.06 22.85 -4.77
C ALA A 181 5.49 23.00 -4.22
N ASP A 182 6.38 23.72 -4.90
CA ASP A 182 7.75 23.93 -4.42
C ASP A 182 7.87 24.84 -3.19
N THR A 183 6.80 25.56 -2.80
CA THR A 183 6.74 26.29 -1.52
C THR A 183 6.22 25.43 -0.36
N LEU A 184 5.65 24.25 -0.63
CA LEU A 184 5.13 23.34 0.39
C LEU A 184 6.26 22.46 0.98
N PRO A 185 6.13 22.02 2.25
CA PRO A 185 7.09 21.09 2.83
C PRO A 185 6.99 19.69 2.19
N ASP A 186 8.10 18.95 2.22
CA ASP A 186 8.11 17.52 1.86
C ASP A 186 7.21 16.66 2.76
N LEU A 187 7.10 17.06 4.03
CA LEU A 187 6.55 16.25 5.10
C LEU A 187 5.92 17.12 6.20
N ILE A 188 4.74 16.72 6.66
CA ILE A 188 4.07 17.22 7.87
C ILE A 188 3.80 16.05 8.82
N HIS A 189 4.02 16.26 10.12
CA HIS A 189 3.62 15.33 11.16
C HIS A 189 2.20 15.69 11.63
N ILE A 190 1.27 14.75 11.47
CA ILE A 190 -0.11 14.90 11.92
C ILE A 190 -0.23 14.23 13.31
N PRO A 191 -0.60 14.95 14.38
CA PRO A 191 -0.77 14.40 15.71
C PRO A 191 -1.96 13.42 15.74
N PHE A 192 -2.07 12.59 16.78
CA PHE A 192 -3.15 11.60 16.81
C PHE A 192 -4.51 12.25 17.07
N GLU A 193 -4.53 13.32 17.86
CA GLU A 193 -5.66 14.14 18.24
C GLU A 193 -6.41 14.65 17.00
N ASP A 194 -5.66 15.23 16.05
CA ASP A 194 -6.20 15.69 14.76
C ASP A 194 -6.60 14.51 13.86
N ALA A 195 -5.75 13.48 13.78
CA ALA A 195 -5.97 12.35 12.87
C ALA A 195 -7.18 11.48 13.23
N VAL A 196 -7.62 11.49 14.50
CA VAL A 196 -8.73 10.66 15.00
C VAL A 196 -9.92 11.48 15.52
N VAL A 197 -9.97 12.78 15.22
CA VAL A 197 -11.05 13.68 15.67
C VAL A 197 -12.43 13.14 15.27
N ASP A 198 -12.57 12.67 14.04
CA ASP A 198 -13.81 12.12 13.45
C ASP A 198 -14.07 10.63 13.80
N GLU A 199 -13.15 9.95 14.50
CA GLU A 199 -13.31 8.53 14.85
C GLU A 199 -14.21 8.38 16.09
N GLU A 200 -15.42 7.83 15.93
CA GLU A 200 -16.31 7.55 17.07
C GLU A 200 -16.06 6.16 17.66
N LEU A 201 -16.32 5.96 18.96
CA LEU A 201 -16.26 4.67 19.64
C LEU A 201 -17.65 4.25 20.12
N VAL A 202 -18.08 3.04 19.77
CA VAL A 202 -19.39 2.49 20.16
C VAL A 202 -19.33 1.83 21.55
N GLY A 203 -18.13 1.41 21.97
CA GLY A 203 -17.82 0.92 23.32
C GLY A 203 -17.35 -0.53 23.39
N TRP A 204 -17.44 -1.28 22.28
CA TRP A 204 -16.89 -2.64 22.17
C TRP A 204 -15.39 -2.62 21.81
N GLU A 205 -14.92 -1.54 21.19
CA GLU A 205 -13.58 -1.42 20.62
C GLU A 205 -12.48 -1.58 21.67
N ASP A 206 -12.70 -1.06 22.89
CA ASP A 206 -11.71 -1.19 23.98
C ASP A 206 -11.49 -2.66 24.38
N ASP A 207 -12.55 -3.44 24.61
CA ASP A 207 -12.40 -4.87 24.93
C ASP A 207 -11.78 -5.66 23.78
N TRP A 208 -12.11 -5.29 22.54
CA TRP A 208 -11.54 -5.88 21.33
C TRP A 208 -10.03 -5.66 21.26
N PHE A 209 -9.56 -4.41 21.27
CA PHE A 209 -8.12 -4.13 21.18
C PHE A 209 -7.36 -4.58 22.44
N SER A 210 -7.96 -4.44 23.62
CA SER A 210 -7.34 -4.83 24.89
C SER A 210 -7.13 -6.33 25.02
N HIS A 211 -8.12 -7.14 24.68
CA HIS A 211 -8.17 -8.56 25.04
C HIS A 211 -8.26 -9.53 23.86
N ALA A 212 -8.53 -9.02 22.65
CA ALA A 212 -8.94 -9.78 21.46
C ALA A 212 -10.25 -10.58 21.70
N ASN A 213 -11.22 -9.91 22.31
CA ASN A 213 -12.53 -10.45 22.66
C ASN A 213 -13.64 -9.54 22.13
N PHE A 214 -14.70 -10.13 21.58
CA PHE A 214 -15.90 -9.42 21.16
C PHE A 214 -17.10 -10.07 21.85
N ASP A 215 -17.75 -9.33 22.74
CA ASP A 215 -18.90 -9.78 23.51
C ASP A 215 -20.21 -9.56 22.71
N ALA A 216 -20.57 -10.55 21.90
CA ALA A 216 -21.79 -10.52 21.09
C ALA A 216 -23.08 -10.64 21.92
N GLU A 217 -23.02 -11.12 23.17
CA GLU A 217 -24.19 -11.12 24.06
C GLU A 217 -24.51 -9.70 24.54
N ARG A 218 -23.47 -8.89 24.79
CA ARG A 218 -23.59 -7.48 25.19
C ARG A 218 -23.84 -6.52 24.02
N TRP A 219 -23.14 -6.71 22.90
CA TRP A 219 -23.11 -5.74 21.79
C TRP A 219 -23.92 -6.16 20.56
N GLY A 220 -24.43 -7.40 20.53
CA GLY A 220 -25.12 -7.96 19.37
C GLY A 220 -24.19 -8.31 18.21
N SER A 221 -24.77 -8.52 17.04
CA SER A 221 -24.01 -8.75 15.79
C SER A 221 -23.63 -7.41 15.15
N LEU A 222 -22.42 -7.34 14.59
CA LEU A 222 -21.99 -6.23 13.74
C LEU A 222 -22.60 -6.35 12.35
N GLU A 223 -22.83 -5.21 11.69
CA GLU A 223 -23.33 -5.18 10.32
C GLU A 223 -22.21 -5.43 9.28
N GLU A 224 -22.56 -6.07 8.16
CA GLU A 224 -21.65 -6.24 7.01
C GLU A 224 -21.29 -4.87 6.42
N PRO A 225 -19.99 -4.49 6.37
CA PRO A 225 -19.61 -3.18 5.87
C PRO A 225 -19.94 -3.06 4.37
N LYS A 226 -20.45 -1.89 4.00
CA LYS A 226 -20.62 -1.49 2.61
C LYS A 226 -19.31 -0.94 2.06
N ILE A 227 -19.02 -1.23 0.78
CA ILE A 227 -17.73 -0.91 0.14
C ILE A 227 -17.99 -0.39 -1.27
N ASP A 228 -17.42 0.76 -1.63
CA ASP A 228 -17.44 1.27 -3.01
C ASP A 228 -16.40 0.56 -3.87
N PHE A 229 -16.70 0.32 -5.14
CA PHE A 229 -15.76 -0.23 -6.12
C PHE A 229 -15.38 0.89 -7.09
N ILE A 230 -14.11 1.29 -7.12
CA ILE A 230 -13.67 2.44 -7.92
C ILE A 230 -12.74 1.96 -9.01
N TYR A 231 -13.09 2.27 -10.26
CA TYR A 231 -12.35 1.90 -11.45
C TYR A 231 -11.68 3.11 -12.07
N THR A 232 -10.39 3.01 -12.37
CA THR A 232 -9.76 3.85 -13.39
C THR A 232 -10.01 3.23 -14.76
N TRP A 233 -10.58 3.98 -15.70
CA TRP A 233 -10.86 3.48 -17.06
C TRP A 233 -10.85 4.61 -18.10
N VAL A 234 -10.47 4.26 -19.33
CA VAL A 234 -10.45 5.16 -20.47
C VAL A 234 -10.89 4.42 -21.74
N ASN A 235 -11.60 5.10 -22.64
CA ASN A 235 -11.85 4.55 -23.98
C ASN A 235 -10.83 5.12 -24.97
N GLY A 236 -9.69 4.44 -25.13
CA GLY A 236 -8.65 4.85 -26.08
C GLY A 236 -9.01 4.66 -27.56
N SER A 237 -10.09 3.93 -27.85
CA SER A 237 -10.60 3.81 -29.23
C SER A 237 -11.48 5.00 -29.66
N GLU A 238 -11.76 5.94 -28.76
CA GLU A 238 -12.54 7.14 -29.08
C GLU A 238 -11.64 8.23 -29.69
N ASP A 239 -11.89 8.58 -30.95
CA ASP A 239 -11.14 9.65 -31.67
C ASP A 239 -11.16 11.00 -30.93
N ALA A 240 -12.24 11.31 -30.20
CA ALA A 240 -12.31 12.47 -29.31
C ALA A 240 -11.27 12.44 -28.18
N PHE A 241 -10.95 11.27 -27.63
CA PHE A 241 -9.91 11.12 -26.60
C PHE A 241 -8.53 11.42 -27.17
N ALA A 242 -8.17 10.79 -28.29
CA ALA A 242 -6.89 11.05 -28.96
C ALA A 242 -6.73 12.54 -29.34
N LYS A 243 -7.79 13.18 -29.86
CA LYS A 243 -7.79 14.63 -30.16
C LYS A 243 -7.67 15.51 -28.92
N THR A 244 -8.22 15.10 -27.79
CA THR A 244 -8.12 15.82 -26.51
C THR A 244 -6.72 15.71 -25.92
N MET A 245 -6.09 14.54 -26.04
CA MET A 245 -4.78 14.24 -25.47
C MET A 245 -3.61 14.84 -26.28
N ARG A 246 -3.69 14.78 -27.61
CA ARG A 246 -2.61 15.14 -28.53
C ARG A 246 -1.95 16.51 -28.30
N PRO A 247 -2.67 17.62 -28.04
CA PRO A 247 -2.02 18.90 -27.78
C PRO A 247 -1.12 18.88 -26.53
N TYR A 248 -1.47 18.07 -25.53
CA TYR A 248 -0.67 17.89 -24.33
C TYR A 248 0.52 16.96 -24.56
N GLU A 249 0.37 15.92 -25.41
CA GLU A 249 1.49 15.09 -25.87
C GLU A 249 2.52 15.95 -26.60
N GLU A 250 2.09 16.75 -27.60
CA GLU A 250 2.97 17.63 -28.39
C GLU A 250 3.74 18.65 -27.53
N MET A 251 3.20 19.06 -26.37
CA MET A 251 3.83 19.95 -25.40
C MET A 251 4.61 19.24 -24.27
N SER A 252 4.62 17.91 -24.22
CA SER A 252 5.20 17.15 -23.10
C SER A 252 6.73 17.26 -23.04
N SER A 253 7.28 17.37 -21.82
CA SER A 253 8.72 17.29 -21.56
C SER A 253 9.32 15.90 -21.82
N LEU A 254 8.47 14.89 -22.06
CA LEU A 254 8.87 13.54 -22.42
C LEU A 254 9.18 13.37 -23.91
N ASN A 255 8.81 14.35 -24.75
CA ASN A 255 9.13 14.33 -26.17
C ASN A 255 10.63 14.52 -26.41
N ASP A 256 11.26 13.51 -26.98
CA ASP A 256 12.53 13.65 -27.70
C ASP A 256 12.32 14.41 -29.04
N PRO A 257 13.35 15.09 -29.57
CA PRO A 257 13.28 15.79 -30.86
C PRO A 257 12.91 14.90 -32.05
N GLU A 258 13.17 13.60 -31.97
CA GLU A 258 12.89 12.60 -33.00
C GLU A 258 11.43 12.08 -32.95
N GLY A 259 10.70 12.36 -31.87
CA GLY A 259 9.31 11.94 -31.65
C GLY A 259 9.14 10.46 -31.34
N GLU A 260 10.19 9.76 -30.89
CA GLU A 260 10.15 8.33 -30.51
C GLU A 260 9.23 8.08 -29.31
N TRP A 261 9.17 8.99 -28.34
CA TRP A 261 8.23 8.90 -27.22
C TRP A 261 6.79 8.94 -27.72
N MET A 262 6.38 9.93 -28.52
CA MET A 262 5.01 9.98 -29.07
C MET A 262 4.67 8.76 -29.94
N GLN A 263 5.64 8.18 -30.66
CA GLN A 263 5.41 6.98 -31.46
C GLN A 263 5.27 5.69 -30.62
N SER A 264 5.94 5.62 -29.47
CA SER A 264 5.86 4.49 -28.53
C SER A 264 4.79 4.67 -27.44
N HIS A 265 4.29 5.89 -27.26
CA HIS A 265 3.25 6.26 -26.31
C HIS A 265 1.87 6.19 -26.98
N GLY A 266 1.14 5.08 -26.81
CA GLY A 266 -0.32 5.10 -26.98
C GLY A 266 -1.01 3.79 -27.39
N SER A 267 -0.35 2.90 -28.12
CA SER A 267 -1.04 1.75 -28.74
C SER A 267 -1.51 0.69 -27.75
N ASN A 268 -0.71 0.38 -26.71
CA ASN A 268 -1.05 -0.60 -25.69
C ASN A 268 -1.73 0.01 -24.44
N ARG A 269 -1.36 1.24 -24.06
CA ARG A 269 -1.83 1.90 -22.82
C ARG A 269 -3.33 2.19 -22.78
N TYR A 270 -3.97 2.32 -23.94
CA TYR A 270 -5.36 2.76 -24.08
C TYR A 270 -6.23 1.75 -24.87
N ARG A 271 -5.69 0.59 -25.21
CA ARG A 271 -6.42 -0.52 -25.85
C ARG A 271 -7.29 -1.21 -24.81
N SER A 272 -8.41 -1.77 -25.23
CA SER A 272 -9.31 -2.56 -24.39
C SER A 272 -9.84 -3.78 -25.15
N TRP A 273 -9.88 -4.89 -24.43
CA TRP A 273 -10.44 -6.19 -24.81
C TRP A 273 -11.83 -6.44 -24.17
N ASP A 274 -12.58 -5.37 -23.90
CA ASP A 274 -13.89 -5.36 -23.21
C ASP A 274 -13.79 -5.67 -21.68
N GLU A 275 -12.61 -5.54 -21.08
CA GLU A 275 -12.28 -5.96 -19.71
C GLU A 275 -13.20 -5.34 -18.66
N LEU A 276 -13.40 -4.01 -18.69
CA LEU A 276 -14.24 -3.30 -17.71
C LEU A 276 -15.64 -3.92 -17.62
N ARG A 277 -16.23 -4.29 -18.76
CA ARG A 277 -17.56 -4.89 -18.85
C ARG A 277 -17.62 -6.19 -18.05
N TYR A 278 -16.64 -7.05 -18.25
CA TYR A 278 -16.53 -8.33 -17.59
C TYR A 278 -16.08 -8.17 -16.13
N SER A 279 -15.24 -7.20 -15.80
CA SER A 279 -14.93 -6.84 -14.43
C SER A 279 -16.19 -6.44 -13.64
N ILE A 280 -17.06 -5.62 -14.23
CA ILE A 280 -18.33 -5.23 -13.59
C ILE A 280 -19.32 -6.40 -13.47
N ARG A 281 -19.41 -7.29 -14.48
CA ARG A 281 -20.11 -8.59 -14.33
C ARG A 281 -19.56 -9.38 -13.14
N SER A 282 -18.24 -9.38 -12.96
CA SER A 282 -17.57 -10.08 -11.86
C SER A 282 -17.94 -9.49 -10.50
N VAL A 283 -17.94 -8.16 -10.35
CA VAL A 283 -18.33 -7.46 -9.12
C VAL A 283 -19.81 -7.68 -8.80
N GLU A 284 -20.71 -7.57 -9.78
CA GLU A 284 -22.13 -7.86 -9.56
C GLU A 284 -22.34 -9.31 -9.09
N ARG A 285 -21.72 -10.29 -9.76
CA ARG A 285 -21.85 -11.71 -9.43
C ARG A 285 -21.24 -12.05 -8.06
N PHE A 286 -20.04 -11.54 -7.77
CA PHE A 286 -19.21 -12.06 -6.68
C PHE A 286 -19.15 -11.16 -5.43
N ALA A 287 -19.38 -9.85 -5.56
CA ALA A 287 -19.37 -8.88 -4.46
C ALA A 287 -20.72 -8.14 -4.26
N GLY A 288 -21.71 -8.37 -5.13
CA GLY A 288 -22.94 -7.57 -5.23
C GLY A 288 -23.83 -7.47 -3.98
N LYS A 289 -23.58 -8.26 -2.92
CA LYS A 289 -24.29 -8.19 -1.63
C LYS A 289 -23.78 -7.07 -0.71
N PHE A 290 -22.48 -6.76 -0.76
CA PHE A 290 -21.83 -5.76 0.10
C PHE A 290 -21.33 -4.54 -0.68
N ARG A 291 -21.12 -4.66 -2.00
CA ARG A 291 -20.88 -3.53 -2.91
C ARG A 291 -21.94 -2.45 -2.73
N ASN A 292 -21.49 -1.22 -2.50
CA ASN A 292 -22.29 0.00 -2.36
C ASN A 292 -22.53 0.63 -3.74
N LYS A 293 -21.60 1.45 -4.22
CA LYS A 293 -21.53 1.93 -5.60
C LYS A 293 -20.42 1.25 -6.41
N ILE A 294 -20.48 1.42 -7.71
CA ILE A 294 -19.37 1.30 -8.66
C ILE A 294 -19.13 2.71 -9.23
N GLN A 295 -17.92 3.23 -9.11
CA GLN A 295 -17.54 4.56 -9.61
C GLN A 295 -16.53 4.39 -10.74
N LEU A 296 -16.86 4.89 -11.93
CA LEU A 296 -16.01 4.85 -13.12
C LEU A 296 -15.32 6.21 -13.28
N LEU A 297 -14.01 6.25 -13.05
CA LEU A 297 -13.20 7.46 -13.21
C LEU A 297 -12.67 7.51 -14.63
N VAL A 298 -13.05 8.56 -15.35
CA VAL A 298 -12.86 8.71 -16.79
C VAL A 298 -12.23 10.05 -17.16
N ASN A 299 -11.76 10.16 -18.40
CA ASN A 299 -11.45 11.47 -18.98
C ASN A 299 -12.74 12.17 -19.45
N ALA A 300 -12.75 13.50 -19.39
CA ALA A 300 -13.62 14.31 -20.24
C ALA A 300 -12.94 14.48 -21.61
N VAL A 301 -13.73 14.42 -22.69
CA VAL A 301 -13.24 14.47 -24.08
C VAL A 301 -13.99 15.53 -24.89
N ASP A 302 -13.26 16.16 -25.79
CA ASP A 302 -13.76 17.19 -26.71
C ASP A 302 -14.70 16.58 -27.77
N LYS A 303 -16.01 16.84 -27.66
CA LYS A 303 -17.03 16.43 -28.66
C LYS A 303 -17.54 17.61 -29.48
N THR A 304 -16.70 18.62 -29.67
CA THR A 304 -17.04 19.84 -30.39
C THR A 304 -17.28 19.60 -31.87
N SER A 305 -18.53 19.80 -32.31
CA SER A 305 -18.90 19.85 -33.73
C SER A 305 -18.81 21.25 -34.34
N ASP A 306 -18.80 22.30 -33.51
CA ASP A 306 -18.72 23.71 -33.93
C ASP A 306 -17.47 24.38 -33.32
N PRO A 307 -16.45 24.76 -34.12
CA PRO A 307 -15.22 25.37 -33.62
C PRO A 307 -15.39 26.61 -32.73
N GLY A 308 -16.55 27.28 -32.77
CA GLY A 308 -16.84 28.43 -31.92
C GLY A 308 -17.22 28.10 -30.47
N PHE A 309 -17.56 26.84 -30.14
CA PHE A 309 -18.03 26.46 -28.81
C PHE A 309 -17.51 25.09 -28.38
N ARG A 310 -16.43 25.07 -27.58
CA ARG A 310 -15.88 23.82 -27.06
C ARG A 310 -16.83 23.16 -26.06
N ARG A 311 -17.13 21.88 -26.29
CA ARG A 311 -18.02 21.05 -25.47
C ARG A 311 -17.31 19.76 -25.06
N PHE A 312 -16.81 19.74 -23.84
CA PHE A 312 -16.25 18.54 -23.23
C PHE A 312 -17.36 17.70 -22.59
N SER A 313 -17.22 16.37 -22.68
CA SER A 313 -18.18 15.42 -22.13
C SER A 313 -17.46 14.20 -21.57
N LYS A 314 -18.02 13.59 -20.52
CA LYS A 314 -17.44 12.42 -19.85
C LYS A 314 -17.46 11.22 -20.81
N GLN A 315 -16.37 10.45 -20.89
CA GLN A 315 -16.42 9.17 -21.58
C GLN A 315 -17.40 8.21 -20.87
N ARG A 316 -18.06 7.34 -21.62
CA ARG A 316 -19.00 6.35 -21.08
C ARG A 316 -18.85 5.02 -21.82
N PRO A 317 -18.83 3.87 -21.13
CA PRO A 317 -18.80 2.57 -21.80
C PRO A 317 -20.04 2.37 -22.68
N LEU A 318 -19.85 2.00 -23.95
CA LEU A 318 -20.94 1.94 -24.94
C LEU A 318 -22.04 0.92 -24.56
N TRP A 319 -21.66 -0.17 -23.90
CA TRP A 319 -22.54 -1.24 -23.43
C TRP A 319 -23.39 -0.86 -22.21
N LEU A 320 -23.06 0.22 -21.49
CA LEU A 320 -23.70 0.59 -20.22
C LEU A 320 -25.05 1.28 -20.46
N LYS A 321 -26.13 0.78 -19.86
CA LYS A 321 -27.48 1.34 -19.96
C LYS A 321 -27.58 2.78 -19.43
N GLU A 322 -28.63 3.49 -19.84
CA GLU A 322 -28.89 4.90 -19.51
C GLU A 322 -30.21 5.09 -18.73
N ASP A 323 -30.61 4.06 -17.98
CA ASP A 323 -31.73 4.09 -17.04
C ASP A 323 -31.30 4.52 -15.63
N ASP A 324 -32.29 4.82 -14.77
CA ASP A 324 -32.03 5.35 -13.43
C ASP A 324 -31.62 4.25 -12.42
N ASP A 325 -32.08 3.01 -12.57
CA ASP A 325 -31.64 1.87 -11.73
C ASP A 325 -30.13 1.60 -11.90
N THR A 326 -29.63 1.78 -13.12
CA THR A 326 -28.20 1.72 -13.45
C THR A 326 -27.45 2.89 -12.81
N LYS A 327 -27.95 4.13 -12.92
CA LYS A 327 -27.30 5.33 -12.32
C LYS A 327 -27.26 5.30 -10.80
N LEU A 328 -28.21 4.64 -10.13
CA LEU A 328 -28.20 4.43 -8.67
C LEU A 328 -27.02 3.57 -8.18
N VAL A 329 -26.37 2.82 -9.07
CA VAL A 329 -25.29 1.89 -8.69
C VAL A 329 -23.99 2.14 -9.46
N ILE A 330 -24.04 2.58 -10.72
CA ILE A 330 -22.87 2.89 -11.55
C ILE A 330 -22.83 4.39 -11.82
N GLU A 331 -21.89 5.06 -11.17
CA GLU A 331 -21.61 6.49 -11.29
C GLU A 331 -20.43 6.69 -12.26
N THR A 332 -20.52 7.68 -13.16
CA THR A 332 -19.43 8.01 -14.10
C THR A 332 -18.92 9.40 -13.79
N LEU A 333 -17.65 9.48 -13.38
CA LEU A 333 -17.00 10.67 -12.87
C LEU A 333 -15.82 11.04 -13.77
N SER A 334 -15.83 12.23 -14.35
CA SER A 334 -14.64 12.81 -14.97
C SER A 334 -13.79 13.52 -13.93
N GLN A 335 -12.55 13.86 -14.27
CA GLN A 335 -11.57 14.37 -13.30
C GLN A 335 -12.02 15.67 -12.62
N GLU A 336 -12.85 16.47 -13.28
CA GLU A 336 -13.45 17.70 -12.76
C GLU A 336 -14.45 17.44 -11.62
N ASP A 337 -15.07 16.25 -11.57
CA ASP A 337 -16.03 15.88 -10.52
C ASP A 337 -15.37 15.51 -9.19
N PHE A 338 -14.09 15.11 -9.21
CA PHE A 338 -13.41 14.54 -8.04
C PHE A 338 -11.97 15.05 -7.79
N PHE A 339 -11.38 15.90 -8.64
CA PHE A 339 -10.20 16.67 -8.24
C PHE A 339 -10.65 17.84 -7.35
N ASN A 340 -9.83 18.19 -6.35
CA ASN A 340 -10.10 19.38 -5.54
C ASN A 340 -10.07 20.63 -6.43
N GLN A 341 -10.92 21.62 -6.15
CA GLN A 341 -11.01 22.84 -6.97
C GLN A 341 -9.67 23.60 -7.05
N GLU A 342 -8.85 23.56 -6.00
CA GLU A 342 -7.49 24.11 -6.01
C GLU A 342 -6.51 23.38 -6.95
N GLU A 343 -6.81 22.15 -7.35
CA GLU A 343 -5.98 21.30 -8.21
C GLU A 343 -6.52 21.26 -9.65
N HIS A 344 -7.67 21.87 -9.94
CA HIS A 344 -8.29 21.87 -11.28
C HIS A 344 -7.36 22.43 -12.36
N GLY A 345 -6.49 23.39 -12.02
CA GLY A 345 -5.47 23.95 -12.93
C GLY A 345 -4.49 22.92 -13.52
N ALA A 346 -4.39 21.72 -12.94
CA ALA A 346 -3.55 20.62 -13.46
C ALA A 346 -4.23 19.79 -14.57
N LEU A 347 -5.55 19.90 -14.73
CA LEU A 347 -6.33 19.07 -15.65
C LEU A 347 -6.09 19.40 -17.13
N PRO A 348 -6.31 18.45 -18.07
CA PRO A 348 -6.56 17.03 -17.84
C PRO A 348 -5.27 16.29 -17.44
N SER A 349 -5.42 15.13 -16.81
CA SER A 349 -4.34 14.13 -16.70
C SER A 349 -4.67 12.87 -17.51
N PHE A 350 -3.62 12.24 -18.04
CA PHE A 350 -3.64 10.94 -18.72
C PHE A 350 -2.78 9.91 -17.95
N ASN A 351 -2.38 10.25 -16.74
CA ASN A 351 -1.52 9.43 -15.89
C ASN A 351 -2.33 8.82 -14.75
N SER A 352 -2.46 7.50 -14.75
CA SER A 352 -3.23 6.82 -13.71
C SER A 352 -2.67 7.04 -12.30
N LEU A 353 -1.36 7.29 -12.10
CA LEU A 353 -0.84 7.63 -10.75
C LEU A 353 -1.39 8.96 -10.23
N THR A 354 -1.57 9.92 -11.13
CA THR A 354 -2.18 11.23 -10.84
C THR A 354 -3.66 11.05 -10.47
N ILE A 355 -4.40 10.28 -11.26
CA ILE A 355 -5.82 9.95 -11.02
C ILE A 355 -5.99 9.15 -9.72
N GLU A 356 -5.14 8.15 -9.49
CA GLU A 356 -5.08 7.30 -8.30
C GLU A 356 -4.77 8.10 -7.02
N SER A 357 -4.03 9.22 -7.13
CA SER A 357 -3.79 10.12 -5.99
C SER A 357 -5.05 10.81 -5.48
N GLN A 358 -6.09 10.94 -6.31
CA GLN A 358 -7.33 11.67 -6.02
C GLN A 358 -8.54 10.76 -5.68
N LEU A 359 -8.37 9.42 -5.62
CA LEU A 359 -9.47 8.48 -5.33
C LEU A 359 -10.21 8.79 -4.02
N TYR A 360 -9.51 9.38 -3.03
CA TYR A 360 -10.10 9.73 -1.74
C TYR A 360 -11.22 10.77 -1.85
N ASN A 361 -11.18 11.63 -2.88
CA ASN A 361 -12.12 12.74 -3.07
C ASN A 361 -13.31 12.40 -3.97
N THR A 362 -13.44 11.13 -4.38
CA THR A 362 -14.63 10.65 -5.11
C THR A 362 -15.86 10.61 -4.17
N PRO A 363 -17.04 11.09 -4.61
CA PRO A 363 -18.17 11.38 -3.72
C PRO A 363 -18.84 10.12 -3.15
N SER A 364 -18.73 9.95 -1.84
CA SER A 364 -19.41 8.88 -1.10
C SER A 364 -19.54 9.20 0.39
N ASN A 365 -20.54 8.62 1.05
CA ASN A 365 -20.66 8.58 2.51
C ASN A 365 -19.95 7.35 3.13
N ILE A 366 -19.35 6.49 2.30
CA ILE A 366 -18.59 5.31 2.72
C ILE A 366 -17.09 5.60 2.62
N ASP A 367 -16.37 5.52 3.73
CA ASP A 367 -14.92 5.71 3.79
C ASP A 367 -14.12 4.59 3.08
N ARG A 368 -14.65 3.36 3.03
CA ARG A 368 -13.94 2.18 2.54
C ARG A 368 -14.28 1.88 1.09
N PHE A 369 -13.23 1.77 0.27
CA PHE A 369 -13.35 1.46 -1.14
C PHE A 369 -12.35 0.39 -1.58
N PHE A 370 -12.69 -0.29 -2.67
CA PHE A 370 -11.84 -1.23 -3.38
C PHE A 370 -11.44 -0.60 -4.71
N ALA A 371 -10.21 -0.11 -4.79
CA ALA A 371 -9.67 0.47 -6.01
C ALA A 371 -9.26 -0.65 -6.97
N MET A 372 -9.68 -0.54 -8.23
CA MET A 372 -9.42 -1.53 -9.29
C MET A 372 -9.04 -0.82 -10.59
N SER A 373 -8.22 -1.47 -11.40
CA SER A 373 -8.17 -1.18 -12.84
C SER A 373 -9.25 -2.00 -13.56
N ASP A 374 -9.56 -1.63 -14.79
CA ASP A 374 -10.49 -2.37 -15.67
C ASP A 374 -10.04 -3.81 -15.98
N ASP A 375 -8.73 -4.05 -16.05
CA ASP A 375 -8.10 -5.36 -16.25
C ASP A 375 -8.19 -6.34 -15.05
N MET A 376 -8.74 -5.89 -13.91
CA MET A 376 -8.86 -6.67 -12.67
C MET A 376 -10.25 -7.28 -12.54
N LEU A 377 -10.37 -8.58 -12.23
CA LEU A 377 -11.64 -9.29 -12.10
C LEU A 377 -11.71 -10.12 -10.81
N LEU A 378 -12.92 -10.30 -10.28
CA LEU A 378 -13.20 -11.28 -9.22
C LEU A 378 -13.53 -12.64 -9.87
N GLY A 379 -12.92 -13.72 -9.42
CA GLY A 379 -13.18 -15.08 -9.94
C GLY A 379 -14.03 -15.96 -9.02
N ARG A 380 -14.19 -15.60 -7.74
CA ARG A 380 -14.94 -16.36 -6.72
C ARG A 380 -15.79 -15.43 -5.83
N HIS A 381 -16.83 -15.95 -5.18
CA HIS A 381 -17.70 -15.15 -4.29
C HIS A 381 -16.92 -14.62 -3.07
N HIS A 382 -16.87 -13.29 -2.95
CA HIS A 382 -16.25 -12.61 -1.82
C HIS A 382 -17.25 -12.39 -0.66
N SER A 383 -16.72 -12.25 0.54
CA SER A 383 -17.32 -11.55 1.68
C SER A 383 -16.82 -10.11 1.72
N ALA A 384 -17.47 -9.23 2.48
CA ALA A 384 -16.93 -7.89 2.68
C ALA A 384 -15.55 -7.95 3.36
N SER A 385 -15.38 -8.89 4.30
CA SER A 385 -14.15 -9.17 5.03
C SER A 385 -12.99 -9.76 4.22
N ASP A 386 -13.19 -10.14 2.95
CA ASP A 386 -12.07 -10.38 2.03
C ASP A 386 -11.37 -9.07 1.61
N ILE A 387 -12.03 -7.92 1.80
CA ILE A 387 -11.56 -6.57 1.49
C ILE A 387 -11.38 -5.76 2.77
N TYR A 388 -12.44 -5.56 3.57
CA TYR A 388 -12.42 -4.77 4.81
C TYR A 388 -13.29 -5.41 5.89
N SER A 389 -12.82 -5.36 7.15
CA SER A 389 -13.55 -5.82 8.33
C SER A 389 -13.57 -4.74 9.43
N PRO A 390 -14.70 -4.51 10.12
CA PRO A 390 -14.73 -3.63 11.30
C PRO A 390 -13.78 -4.10 12.42
N LEU A 391 -13.53 -5.41 12.52
CA LEU A 391 -12.68 -6.04 13.54
C LEU A 391 -11.19 -6.09 13.19
N PHE A 392 -10.85 -6.04 11.90
CA PHE A 392 -9.47 -6.29 11.43
C PHE A 392 -8.96 -5.27 10.41
N GLY A 393 -9.73 -4.22 10.11
CA GLY A 393 -9.36 -3.19 9.15
C GLY A 393 -9.33 -3.66 7.68
N PRO A 394 -8.65 -2.91 6.79
CA PRO A 394 -8.41 -3.30 5.41
C PRO A 394 -7.49 -4.54 5.30
N THR A 395 -7.69 -5.27 4.22
CA THR A 395 -6.90 -6.45 3.83
C THR A 395 -5.75 -6.03 2.92
N LEU A 396 -4.52 -6.25 3.37
CA LEU A 396 -3.29 -5.82 2.69
C LEU A 396 -2.55 -7.04 2.07
N GLY A 397 -2.42 -7.07 0.75
CA GLY A 397 -1.62 -8.05 0.02
C GLY A 397 -0.28 -7.47 -0.48
N PHE A 398 0.81 -8.21 -0.30
CA PHE A 398 2.16 -7.76 -0.67
C PHE A 398 2.90 -8.74 -1.58
N LYS A 399 3.63 -8.21 -2.57
CA LYS A 399 4.64 -8.92 -3.36
C LYS A 399 5.83 -9.34 -2.46
N SER A 400 6.65 -10.25 -2.97
CA SER A 400 7.87 -10.72 -2.28
C SER A 400 9.03 -9.70 -2.33
N ASN A 401 9.03 -8.77 -3.28
CA ASN A 401 10.01 -7.69 -3.37
C ASN A 401 9.75 -6.61 -2.31
N GLY A 402 10.79 -5.86 -1.96
CA GLY A 402 10.67 -4.73 -1.04
C GLY A 402 11.83 -3.77 -1.15
N TYR A 403 11.56 -2.52 -0.81
CA TYR A 403 12.37 -1.34 -1.04
C TYR A 403 12.81 -0.75 0.30
N ASN A 404 14.02 -0.20 0.35
CA ASN A 404 14.56 0.52 1.50
C ASN A 404 15.49 1.64 1.01
N THR A 405 14.90 2.68 0.43
CA THR A 405 15.62 3.78 -0.19
C THR A 405 16.08 4.77 0.88
N GLN A 406 17.38 4.78 1.22
CA GLN A 406 17.92 5.62 2.29
C GLN A 406 18.37 7.01 1.80
N SER A 407 19.06 7.05 0.65
CA SER A 407 19.47 8.29 -0.02
C SER A 407 18.35 8.84 -0.92
N PRO A 408 18.35 10.15 -1.25
CA PRO A 408 17.44 10.70 -2.27
C PRO A 408 17.57 9.93 -3.60
N PRO A 409 16.46 9.53 -4.25
CA PRO A 409 16.48 8.86 -5.55
C PRO A 409 17.14 9.70 -6.64
N GLY A 410 17.93 9.06 -7.50
CA GLY A 410 18.64 9.74 -8.61
C GLY A 410 18.05 9.43 -9.99
N GLU A 411 18.62 10.04 -11.03
CA GLU A 411 18.17 9.85 -12.42
C GLU A 411 18.18 8.37 -12.88
N ALA A 412 19.15 7.58 -12.40
CA ALA A 412 19.21 6.14 -12.65
C ALA A 412 18.02 5.37 -12.05
N ASP A 413 17.38 5.91 -11.00
CA ASP A 413 16.15 5.36 -10.42
C ASP A 413 14.90 5.81 -11.18
N ALA A 414 14.88 7.05 -11.65
CA ALA A 414 13.81 7.58 -12.52
C ALA A 414 13.68 6.80 -13.83
N ARG A 415 14.82 6.40 -14.44
CA ARG A 415 14.87 5.61 -15.68
C ARG A 415 14.52 4.11 -15.52
N ARG A 416 14.11 3.64 -14.33
CA ARG A 416 13.75 2.22 -14.12
C ARG A 416 12.37 1.89 -14.69
N PHE A 417 12.24 0.73 -15.32
CA PHE A 417 10.98 0.25 -15.90
C PHE A 417 9.85 0.02 -14.88
N GLY A 418 8.62 0.38 -15.27
CA GLY A 418 7.37 0.06 -14.57
C GLY A 418 7.13 0.92 -13.32
N GLU A 419 6.51 0.32 -12.30
CA GLU A 419 6.20 0.95 -11.00
C GLU A 419 7.44 1.31 -10.15
N LYS A 420 8.64 0.86 -10.54
CA LYS A 420 9.86 0.89 -9.72
C LYS A 420 10.30 2.30 -9.28
N PRO A 421 10.32 3.35 -10.13
CA PRO A 421 10.74 4.69 -9.71
C PRO A 421 9.89 5.22 -8.55
N TYR A 422 8.57 5.04 -8.65
CA TYR A 422 7.58 5.54 -7.70
C TYR A 422 7.63 4.78 -6.36
N LEU A 423 7.86 3.47 -6.40
CA LEU A 423 8.10 2.66 -5.19
C LEU A 423 9.41 3.05 -4.49
N ILE A 424 10.47 3.34 -5.24
CA ILE A 424 11.76 3.80 -4.71
C ILE A 424 11.60 5.17 -4.04
N TYR A 425 10.94 6.13 -4.70
CA TYR A 425 10.69 7.47 -4.17
C TYR A 425 9.76 7.46 -2.96
N THR A 426 8.65 6.73 -3.02
CA THR A 426 7.72 6.61 -1.89
C THR A 426 8.37 5.89 -0.71
N SER A 427 9.23 4.90 -0.95
CA SER A 427 10.02 4.27 0.12
C SER A 427 11.00 5.24 0.79
N TRP A 428 11.55 6.21 0.06
CA TRP A 428 12.42 7.25 0.62
C TRP A 428 11.62 8.23 1.49
N MET A 429 10.45 8.68 1.02
CA MET A 429 9.54 9.54 1.81
C MET A 429 9.08 8.86 3.10
N LEU A 430 8.68 7.57 3.03
CA LEU A 430 8.29 6.79 4.21
C LEU A 430 9.47 6.53 5.16
N ASN A 431 10.69 6.36 4.65
CA ASN A 431 11.90 6.27 5.49
C ASN A 431 12.17 7.56 6.26
N ARG A 432 11.96 8.73 5.65
CA ARG A 432 12.10 10.03 6.32
C ARG A 432 11.05 10.23 7.42
N ARG A 433 9.81 9.78 7.20
CA ARG A 433 8.70 9.90 8.17
C ARG A 433 8.75 8.89 9.33
N PHE A 434 9.06 7.63 9.05
CA PHE A 434 8.88 6.49 9.99
C PHE A 434 10.15 5.68 10.24
N GLY A 435 11.31 6.17 9.78
CA GLY A 435 12.58 5.49 9.94
C GLY A 435 12.89 4.46 8.86
N VAL A 436 14.18 4.11 8.79
CA VAL A 436 14.78 3.24 7.76
C VAL A 436 14.34 1.79 7.94
N ARG A 437 13.64 1.21 6.94
CA ARG A 437 13.29 -0.22 6.90
C ARG A 437 12.82 -0.67 5.53
N LYS A 438 12.89 -1.99 5.32
CA LYS A 438 12.41 -2.65 4.09
C LYS A 438 10.88 -2.77 4.08
N ARG A 439 10.25 -2.10 3.12
CA ARG A 439 8.79 -2.11 2.90
C ARG A 439 8.45 -2.83 1.60
N LYS A 440 7.43 -3.70 1.60
CA LYS A 440 7.09 -4.57 0.45
C LYS A 440 6.20 -3.85 -0.57
N GLY A 441 6.36 -4.16 -1.86
CA GLY A 441 5.42 -3.71 -2.89
C GLY A 441 4.05 -4.39 -2.76
N GLN A 442 2.98 -3.78 -3.24
CA GLN A 442 1.62 -4.35 -3.22
C GLN A 442 1.46 -5.38 -4.34
N VAL A 443 0.64 -6.40 -4.13
CA VAL A 443 0.19 -7.30 -5.22
C VAL A 443 -0.59 -6.52 -6.28
N HIS A 444 -0.60 -6.97 -7.53
CA HIS A 444 -1.25 -6.25 -8.64
C HIS A 444 -2.70 -6.73 -8.83
N PHE A 445 -3.55 -6.47 -7.83
CA PHE A 445 -4.99 -6.75 -7.80
C PHE A 445 -5.69 -5.65 -7.01
N GLY A 446 -7.03 -5.70 -6.90
CA GLY A 446 -7.78 -4.63 -6.26
C GLY A 446 -7.31 -4.32 -4.83
N HIS A 447 -7.28 -3.03 -4.50
CA HIS A 447 -6.69 -2.52 -3.26
C HIS A 447 -7.77 -2.08 -2.28
N SER A 448 -7.78 -2.67 -1.07
CA SER A 448 -8.60 -2.18 0.03
C SER A 448 -8.02 -0.85 0.56
N MET A 449 -8.78 0.22 0.40
CA MET A 449 -8.37 1.58 0.69
C MET A 449 -9.39 2.30 1.58
N SER A 450 -8.97 3.42 2.16
CA SER A 450 -9.78 4.30 2.98
C SER A 450 -9.59 5.74 2.52
N ARG A 451 -10.69 6.50 2.39
CA ARG A 451 -10.68 7.90 1.93
C ARG A 451 -9.97 8.78 2.95
N SER A 452 -10.31 8.62 4.22
CA SER A 452 -9.71 9.36 5.33
C SER A 452 -8.22 9.07 5.50
N ILE A 453 -7.77 7.82 5.35
CA ILE A 453 -6.33 7.48 5.35
C ILE A 453 -5.60 8.04 4.13
N ALA A 454 -6.18 7.93 2.93
CA ALA A 454 -5.55 8.45 1.72
C ALA A 454 -5.46 9.99 1.73
N LYS A 455 -6.46 10.68 2.29
CA LYS A 455 -6.40 12.11 2.59
C LYS A 455 -5.30 12.44 3.61
N GLU A 456 -5.22 11.71 4.72
CA GLU A 456 -4.17 11.89 5.73
C GLU A 456 -2.75 11.70 5.15
N VAL A 457 -2.58 10.77 4.21
CA VAL A 457 -1.32 10.60 3.44
C VAL A 457 -1.02 11.82 2.57
N ARG A 458 -2.02 12.36 1.85
CA ARG A 458 -1.89 13.59 1.05
C ARG A 458 -1.53 14.79 1.93
N ASP A 459 -2.14 14.88 3.11
CA ASP A 459 -1.90 15.92 4.11
C ASP A 459 -0.48 15.81 4.70
N ALA A 460 -0.01 14.60 4.97
CA ALA A 460 1.32 14.32 5.51
C ALA A 460 2.46 14.52 4.49
N PHE A 461 2.21 14.45 3.18
CA PHE A 461 3.20 14.65 2.12
C PHE A 461 2.75 15.73 1.11
N PRO A 462 2.60 17.01 1.51
CA PRO A 462 1.87 17.98 0.72
C PRO A 462 2.58 18.37 -0.58
N ARG A 463 3.91 18.65 -0.57
CA ARG A 463 4.65 18.89 -1.82
C ARG A 463 4.67 17.67 -2.74
N PRO A 464 5.06 16.45 -2.30
CA PRO A 464 5.02 15.25 -3.14
C PRO A 464 3.63 14.97 -3.74
N SER A 465 2.56 15.24 -2.99
CA SER A 465 1.20 15.02 -3.46
C SER A 465 0.79 16.03 -4.53
N LEU A 466 1.00 17.33 -4.32
CA LEU A 466 0.68 18.35 -5.33
C LEU A 466 1.56 18.22 -6.59
N LYS A 467 2.86 17.91 -6.44
CA LYS A 467 3.73 17.55 -7.58
C LYS A 467 3.27 16.28 -8.32
N SER A 468 2.59 15.36 -7.64
CA SER A 468 2.00 14.18 -8.28
C SER A 468 0.70 14.52 -9.00
N ALA A 469 -0.14 15.39 -8.43
CA ALA A 469 -1.37 15.92 -9.04
C ALA A 469 -1.09 16.73 -10.32
N CYS A 470 0.02 17.47 -10.37
CA CYS A 470 0.43 18.29 -11.53
C CYS A 470 0.97 17.50 -12.75
N GLN A 471 1.03 16.16 -12.73
CA GLN A 471 1.58 15.37 -13.84
C GLN A 471 0.48 14.85 -14.77
N ARG A 472 0.60 15.14 -16.07
CA ARG A 472 -0.32 14.68 -17.12
C ARG A 472 0.07 13.33 -17.68
N PHE A 473 1.36 13.06 -17.83
CA PHE A 473 1.87 11.80 -18.37
C PHE A 473 2.79 11.10 -17.38
N ARG A 474 2.79 9.76 -17.43
CA ARG A 474 3.57 8.93 -16.52
C ARG A 474 5.06 9.10 -16.79
N GLY A 475 5.77 9.75 -15.87
CA GLY A 475 7.23 9.89 -15.87
C GLY A 475 7.76 11.30 -16.14
N GLU A 476 6.92 12.31 -16.36
CA GLU A 476 7.33 13.69 -16.72
C GLU A 476 8.40 14.31 -15.79
N SER A 477 8.37 13.97 -14.50
CA SER A 477 9.34 14.43 -13.49
C SER A 477 10.26 13.30 -12.97
N GLY A 478 10.16 12.10 -13.52
CA GLY A 478 10.82 10.89 -13.03
C GLY A 478 10.21 10.27 -11.76
N PHE A 479 9.56 11.04 -10.89
CA PHE A 479 9.05 10.58 -9.59
C PHE A 479 7.65 11.09 -9.24
N GLN A 480 6.88 10.24 -8.58
CA GLN A 480 5.54 10.50 -8.04
C GLN A 480 5.35 9.70 -6.75
N LEU A 481 4.49 10.20 -5.88
CA LEU A 481 4.02 9.44 -4.72
C LEU A 481 3.11 8.31 -5.21
N TYR A 482 3.46 7.06 -4.91
CA TYR A 482 2.68 5.89 -5.32
C TYR A 482 1.61 5.61 -4.25
N THR A 483 0.38 6.07 -4.52
CA THR A 483 -0.71 6.21 -3.54
C THR A 483 -0.99 4.93 -2.74
N TRP A 484 -1.09 3.78 -3.40
CA TRP A 484 -1.39 2.50 -2.73
C TRP A 484 -0.27 2.06 -1.77
N TYR A 485 0.99 2.31 -2.15
CA TYR A 485 2.16 1.99 -1.32
C TYR A 485 2.29 2.96 -0.15
N ALA A 486 2.03 4.24 -0.38
CA ALA A 486 1.96 5.23 0.67
C ALA A 486 0.89 4.85 1.71
N ALA A 487 -0.38 4.64 1.30
CA ALA A 487 -1.48 4.33 2.20
C ALA A 487 -1.30 3.01 2.98
N PHE A 488 -0.87 1.92 2.33
CA PHE A 488 -0.68 0.63 2.99
C PHE A 488 0.38 0.71 4.09
N HIS A 489 1.55 1.30 3.79
CA HIS A 489 2.62 1.41 4.77
C HIS A 489 2.38 2.49 5.81
N TYR A 490 1.75 3.62 5.43
CA TYR A 490 1.35 4.65 6.39
C TYR A 490 0.39 4.08 7.45
N THR A 491 -0.60 3.27 7.05
CA THR A 491 -1.49 2.55 7.99
C THR A 491 -0.70 1.67 8.96
N ILE A 492 0.24 0.86 8.43
CA ILE A 492 1.08 -0.05 9.24
C ILE A 492 1.93 0.72 10.27
N GLU A 493 2.56 1.81 9.84
CA GLU A 493 3.46 2.59 10.69
C GLU A 493 2.69 3.45 11.70
N ARG A 494 1.54 4.04 11.35
CA ARG A 494 0.71 4.80 12.29
C ARG A 494 0.14 3.92 13.41
N HIS A 495 -0.25 2.67 13.11
CA HIS A 495 -0.60 1.69 14.14
C HIS A 495 0.56 1.37 15.08
N ARG A 496 1.79 1.27 14.54
CA ARG A 496 3.01 1.06 15.35
C ARG A 496 3.33 2.27 16.22
N GLU A 497 3.24 3.47 15.65
CA GLU A 497 3.40 4.74 16.37
C GLU A 497 2.38 4.89 17.51
N ALA A 498 1.10 4.59 17.26
CA ALA A 498 0.05 4.70 18.27
C ALA A 498 0.36 3.81 19.49
N LEU A 499 0.88 2.60 19.26
CA LEU A 499 1.30 1.69 20.34
C LEU A 499 2.57 2.14 21.07
N LEU A 500 3.56 2.70 20.37
CA LEU A 500 4.77 3.26 20.99
C LEU A 500 4.45 4.51 21.82
N TYR A 501 3.65 5.43 21.27
CA TYR A 501 3.19 6.63 21.95
C TYR A 501 2.37 6.28 23.20
N SER A 502 1.39 5.37 23.04
CA SER A 502 0.60 4.82 24.13
C SER A 502 1.46 4.25 25.28
N TYR A 503 2.48 3.45 24.96
CA TYR A 503 3.30 2.85 26.00
C TYR A 503 4.32 3.82 26.62
N ILE A 504 5.08 4.54 25.79
CA ILE A 504 6.22 5.37 26.23
C ILE A 504 5.72 6.68 26.86
N VAL A 505 4.81 7.38 26.18
CA VAL A 505 4.41 8.75 26.53
C VAL A 505 3.22 8.76 27.50
N LEU A 506 2.24 7.88 27.32
CA LEU A 506 1.00 7.92 28.11
C LEU A 506 0.97 6.95 29.29
N ARG A 507 1.52 5.74 29.14
CA ARG A 507 1.41 4.66 30.14
C ARG A 507 2.60 4.61 31.10
N SER A 508 3.81 4.83 30.59
CA SER A 508 5.06 4.71 31.38
C SER A 508 5.26 5.90 32.31
N ASP A 509 4.95 7.10 31.82
CA ASP A 509 4.88 8.34 32.61
C ASP A 509 3.54 8.38 33.36
N LYS A 510 3.58 8.06 34.64
CA LYS A 510 2.39 7.95 35.49
C LYS A 510 2.05 9.26 36.18
N ASN A 511 3.03 10.14 36.29
CA ASN A 511 2.89 11.44 36.93
C ASN A 511 2.52 12.55 35.91
N GLY A 512 2.77 12.32 34.62
CA GLY A 512 2.41 13.18 33.50
C GLY A 512 3.34 14.38 33.31
N ASP A 513 4.57 14.34 33.85
CA ASP A 513 5.51 15.47 33.78
C ASP A 513 6.35 15.51 32.49
N GLY A 514 6.29 14.46 31.67
CA GLY A 514 7.01 14.30 30.40
C GLY A 514 8.29 13.48 30.49
N ASN A 515 8.71 12.98 31.65
CA ASN A 515 10.02 12.34 31.84
C ASN A 515 9.97 11.15 32.82
N LEU A 516 10.51 9.99 32.44
CA LEU A 516 10.47 8.81 33.28
C LEU A 516 11.44 8.90 34.48
N ASP A 517 10.89 9.01 35.69
CA ASP A 517 11.66 8.97 36.93
C ASP A 517 12.20 7.57 37.24
N TRP A 518 13.09 7.42 38.22
CA TRP A 518 13.65 6.11 38.57
C TRP A 518 12.60 5.03 38.93
N SER A 519 11.47 5.40 39.55
CA SER A 519 10.37 4.48 39.88
C SER A 519 9.65 3.99 38.62
N GLU A 520 9.42 4.90 37.67
CA GLU A 520 8.81 4.61 36.36
C GLU A 520 9.75 3.78 35.48
N ARG A 521 11.04 4.13 35.43
CA ARG A 521 12.08 3.35 34.73
C ARG A 521 12.22 1.94 35.30
N MET A 522 12.17 1.76 36.63
CA MET A 522 12.11 0.43 37.25
C MET A 522 10.87 -0.36 36.84
N ALA A 523 9.70 0.28 36.74
CA ALA A 523 8.49 -0.38 36.28
C ALA A 523 8.62 -0.86 34.82
N VAL A 524 9.14 -0.01 33.92
CA VAL A 524 9.42 -0.37 32.52
C VAL A 524 10.40 -1.55 32.42
N MET A 525 11.49 -1.54 33.20
CA MET A 525 12.45 -2.65 33.21
C MET A 525 11.84 -3.96 33.71
N SER A 526 10.99 -3.92 34.74
CA SER A 526 10.29 -5.11 35.25
C SER A 526 9.25 -5.66 34.27
N GLU A 527 8.52 -4.78 33.59
CA GLU A 527 7.60 -5.14 32.50
C GLU A 527 8.33 -5.79 31.31
N LEU A 528 9.54 -5.30 30.99
CA LEU A 528 10.41 -5.89 29.96
C LEU A 528 11.01 -7.24 30.36
N GLU A 529 11.45 -7.41 31.62
CA GLU A 529 11.96 -8.69 32.14
C GLU A 529 10.88 -9.79 32.06
N ALA A 530 9.64 -9.47 32.45
CA ALA A 530 8.49 -10.37 32.34
C ALA A 530 8.17 -10.75 30.87
N GLY A 531 8.39 -9.81 29.94
CA GLY A 531 8.31 -10.05 28.49
C GLY A 531 9.42 -10.95 27.96
N MET A 532 10.67 -10.66 28.35
CA MET A 532 11.89 -11.37 27.95
C MET A 532 11.88 -12.84 28.40
N ALA A 533 11.32 -13.13 29.58
CA ALA A 533 11.11 -14.49 30.07
C ALA A 533 10.23 -15.37 29.15
N ASN A 534 9.52 -14.76 28.19
CA ASN A 534 8.70 -15.44 27.18
C ASN A 534 9.22 -15.27 25.74
N GLU A 535 10.34 -14.55 25.54
CA GLU A 535 10.97 -14.41 24.23
C GLU A 535 11.50 -15.75 23.73
N GLY A 536 11.43 -15.97 22.41
CA GLY A 536 11.71 -17.28 21.79
C GLY A 536 10.61 -18.33 21.99
N ASN A 537 9.71 -18.19 22.98
CA ASN A 537 8.55 -19.08 23.12
C ASN A 537 7.44 -18.72 22.13
N GLY A 538 7.59 -19.16 20.87
CA GLY A 538 6.62 -18.94 19.80
C GLY A 538 5.22 -19.53 20.02
N THR A 539 4.96 -20.18 21.15
CA THR A 539 3.63 -20.64 21.59
C THR A 539 3.04 -19.85 22.76
N HIS A 540 3.76 -18.84 23.29
CA HIS A 540 3.24 -18.01 24.36
C HIS A 540 2.00 -17.22 23.87
N ARG A 541 2.18 -16.32 22.90
CA ARG A 541 1.11 -15.54 22.29
C ARG A 541 0.13 -16.45 21.53
N LYS A 542 -1.17 -16.27 21.78
CA LYS A 542 -2.24 -16.78 20.91
C LYS A 542 -2.18 -15.97 19.61
N ARG A 543 -2.01 -16.67 18.49
CA ARG A 543 -2.00 -16.11 17.15
C ARG A 543 -3.44 -15.83 16.71
N ILE A 544 -3.81 -14.55 16.63
CA ILE A 544 -5.15 -14.09 16.26
C ILE A 544 -5.38 -14.25 14.75
N PHE A 545 -4.35 -14.13 13.92
CA PHE A 545 -4.45 -14.40 12.47
C PHE A 545 -5.03 -15.79 12.13
N TYR A 546 -4.73 -16.85 12.89
CA TYR A 546 -5.39 -18.17 12.73
C TYR A 546 -6.87 -18.22 13.18
N ARG A 547 -7.38 -17.15 13.79
CA ARG A 547 -8.72 -17.05 14.41
C ARG A 547 -9.60 -16.00 13.74
N VAL A 548 -9.12 -15.31 12.71
CA VAL A 548 -9.86 -14.29 11.95
C VAL A 548 -11.26 -14.77 11.56
N ALA A 549 -11.35 -15.93 10.89
CA ALA A 549 -12.64 -16.50 10.49
C ALA A 549 -13.52 -16.96 11.67
N LYS A 550 -12.95 -17.17 12.87
CA LYS A 550 -13.71 -17.46 14.09
C LYS A 550 -14.33 -16.18 14.64
N HIS A 551 -13.52 -15.14 14.84
CA HIS A 551 -13.96 -13.87 15.41
C HIS A 551 -15.02 -13.16 14.54
N HIS A 552 -14.92 -13.24 13.20
CA HIS A 552 -15.99 -12.76 12.32
C HIS A 552 -17.34 -13.44 12.64
N ARG A 553 -17.38 -14.77 12.73
CA ARG A 553 -18.62 -15.50 13.03
C ARG A 553 -19.15 -15.19 14.43
N GLU A 554 -18.27 -15.00 15.41
CA GLU A 554 -18.65 -14.62 16.77
C GLU A 554 -19.30 -13.22 16.80
N ALA A 555 -18.83 -12.29 15.96
CA ALA A 555 -19.43 -10.96 15.80
C ALA A 555 -20.58 -10.89 14.77
N GLY A 556 -21.06 -12.04 14.26
CA GLY A 556 -22.14 -12.09 13.25
C GLY A 556 -21.74 -11.76 11.80
N LEU A 557 -20.45 -11.49 11.55
CA LEU A 557 -19.90 -11.17 10.24
C LEU A 557 -19.56 -12.43 9.42
N GLN A 558 -19.61 -12.29 8.09
CA GLN A 558 -19.13 -13.26 7.13
C GLN A 558 -17.60 -13.34 7.17
N PRO A 559 -17.01 -14.52 7.43
CA PRO A 559 -15.55 -14.67 7.34
C PRO A 559 -15.08 -14.59 5.88
N PRO A 560 -13.79 -14.27 5.65
CA PRO A 560 -13.14 -14.36 4.34
C PRO A 560 -13.44 -15.67 3.61
N LYS A 561 -13.72 -15.58 2.30
CA LYS A 561 -14.07 -16.70 1.41
C LYS A 561 -13.00 -17.00 0.36
N VAL A 562 -12.16 -16.00 0.12
CA VAL A 562 -11.11 -15.97 -0.89
C VAL A 562 -9.75 -15.78 -0.21
N ASN A 563 -9.60 -14.67 0.53
CA ASN A 563 -8.37 -14.29 1.24
C ASN A 563 -8.27 -15.00 2.60
N ILE A 564 -8.38 -16.34 2.58
CA ILE A 564 -8.42 -17.19 3.78
C ILE A 564 -7.06 -17.39 4.46
N ASP A 565 -5.96 -17.12 3.77
CA ASP A 565 -4.59 -17.30 4.28
C ASP A 565 -4.06 -16.01 4.91
N THR A 566 -4.66 -15.62 6.04
CA THR A 566 -4.22 -14.45 6.82
C THR A 566 -2.87 -14.71 7.49
N GLN A 567 -1.87 -13.95 7.06
CA GLN A 567 -0.48 -14.03 7.53
C GLN A 567 -0.27 -13.30 8.86
N TRP A 568 -1.05 -12.25 9.14
CA TRP A 568 -0.92 -11.41 10.32
C TRP A 568 -2.15 -10.52 10.55
N THR A 569 -2.40 -10.09 11.80
CA THR A 569 -3.36 -9.03 12.12
C THR A 569 -2.70 -7.97 13.00
N SER A 570 -3.12 -6.71 12.88
CA SER A 570 -2.58 -5.65 13.73
C SER A 570 -2.88 -5.87 15.24
N LEU A 571 -3.90 -6.67 15.55
CA LEU A 571 -4.26 -7.12 16.90
C LEU A 571 -3.28 -8.15 17.50
N ASP A 572 -2.48 -8.83 16.67
CA ASP A 572 -1.31 -9.59 17.14
C ASP A 572 -0.15 -8.66 17.56
N GLY A 573 -0.12 -7.43 17.02
CA GLY A 573 0.91 -6.39 17.11
C GLY A 573 1.28 -5.85 15.72
N PRO A 574 2.20 -4.89 15.55
CA PRO A 574 2.65 -4.45 14.23
C PRO A 574 3.41 -5.57 13.49
N ILE A 575 3.22 -5.72 12.17
CA ILE A 575 3.86 -6.80 11.37
C ILE A 575 5.38 -6.90 11.55
N ALA A 576 6.06 -5.77 11.82
CA ALA A 576 7.51 -5.73 12.05
C ALA A 576 7.96 -6.62 13.23
N ILE A 577 7.09 -6.88 14.22
CA ILE A 577 7.44 -7.70 15.39
C ILE A 577 7.36 -9.21 15.15
N ARG A 578 6.82 -9.64 13.99
CA ARG A 578 6.50 -11.06 13.73
C ARG A 578 7.75 -11.95 13.71
N ASP A 579 8.78 -11.50 13.00
CA ASP A 579 9.99 -12.26 12.68
C ASP A 579 11.27 -11.61 13.28
N ILE A 580 11.13 -10.60 14.14
CA ILE A 580 12.26 -9.94 14.83
C ILE A 580 12.74 -10.77 16.02
N GLU A 581 14.04 -10.77 16.31
CA GLU A 581 14.64 -11.39 17.49
C GLU A 581 15.16 -10.31 18.45
N CYS A 582 14.80 -10.40 19.73
CA CYS A 582 15.01 -9.32 20.70
C CYS A 582 15.92 -9.69 21.89
N TYR A 583 16.70 -10.76 21.77
CA TYR A 583 17.64 -11.20 22.81
C TYR A 583 18.73 -10.17 23.15
N GLU A 584 19.04 -9.27 22.21
CA GLU A 584 20.03 -8.19 22.33
C GLU A 584 19.41 -6.84 22.76
N PHE A 585 18.16 -6.81 23.21
CA PHE A 585 17.50 -5.56 23.59
C PHE A 585 18.11 -4.99 24.89
N ASP A 586 18.88 -3.90 24.78
CA ASP A 586 19.44 -3.17 25.90
C ASP A 586 18.68 -1.84 26.14
N VAL A 587 18.28 -1.58 27.39
CA VAL A 587 17.51 -0.38 27.74
C VAL A 587 18.33 0.92 27.69
N ASN A 588 19.65 0.85 27.89
CA ASN A 588 20.52 2.02 27.83
C ASN A 588 20.84 2.43 26.39
N GLU A 589 20.88 1.46 25.46
CA GLU A 589 20.99 1.73 24.03
C GLU A 589 19.64 2.15 23.42
N CYS A 590 18.57 1.40 23.70
CA CYS A 590 17.29 1.58 23.03
C CYS A 590 16.44 2.73 23.59
N LEU A 591 16.33 2.89 24.92
CA LEU A 591 15.56 3.96 25.53
C LEU A 591 16.43 5.21 25.70
N ALA A 592 17.41 5.15 26.61
CA ALA A 592 18.24 6.31 26.93
C ALA A 592 19.53 5.93 27.68
N PRO A 593 20.68 6.59 27.45
CA PRO A 593 21.90 6.32 28.20
C PRO A 593 21.72 6.42 29.72
N GLY A 594 22.00 5.33 30.44
CA GLY A 594 21.82 5.25 31.89
C GLY A 594 20.39 4.95 32.36
N PHE A 595 19.49 4.53 31.46
CA PHE A 595 18.11 4.12 31.79
C PHE A 595 18.05 3.09 32.92
N SER A 596 19.03 2.18 33.03
CA SER A 596 19.10 1.18 34.09
C SER A 596 19.79 1.65 35.38
N SER A 597 20.06 2.95 35.55
CA SER A 597 20.77 3.51 36.70
C SER A 597 19.96 4.56 37.47
N PRO A 598 19.91 4.50 38.81
CA PRO A 598 19.36 5.59 39.63
C PRO A 598 20.27 6.82 39.63
N ALA A 599 21.56 6.66 39.33
CA ALA A 599 22.57 7.71 39.49
C ALA A 599 22.26 9.00 38.73
N SER A 600 21.58 8.89 37.59
CA SER A 600 21.16 10.01 36.75
C SER A 600 20.16 10.95 37.42
N ASP A 601 19.35 10.47 38.38
CA ASP A 601 18.31 11.26 39.05
C ASP A 601 18.70 11.71 40.48
N VAL A 602 19.86 11.30 41.00
CA VAL A 602 20.24 11.50 42.42
C VAL A 602 20.29 12.96 42.85
N ASN A 603 20.65 13.87 41.92
CA ASN A 603 20.89 15.29 42.23
C ASN A 603 19.92 16.25 41.51
N HIS A 604 19.32 15.84 40.40
CA HIS A 604 18.39 16.64 39.58
C HIS A 604 17.63 15.72 38.61
N ARG A 605 16.48 16.18 38.11
CA ARG A 605 15.72 15.50 37.04
C ARG A 605 16.58 15.43 35.77
N SER A 606 16.88 14.22 35.29
CA SER A 606 17.67 14.05 34.07
C SER A 606 16.80 14.15 32.82
N VAL A 607 16.96 15.23 32.04
CA VAL A 607 16.25 15.45 30.75
C VAL A 607 16.56 14.40 29.67
N VAL A 608 17.45 13.45 29.95
CA VAL A 608 17.81 12.33 29.06
C VAL A 608 16.71 11.26 29.04
N PHE A 609 15.76 11.29 30.00
CA PHE A 609 14.61 10.38 30.08
C PHE A 609 13.29 11.03 29.63
N ASP A 610 13.37 12.09 28.83
CA ASP A 610 12.22 12.74 28.19
C ASP A 610 11.47 11.75 27.29
N THR A 611 10.16 11.63 27.48
CA THR A 611 9.33 10.65 26.79
C THR A 611 9.18 10.92 25.31
N ALA A 612 9.19 12.19 24.88
CA ALA A 612 9.10 12.57 23.47
C ALA A 612 10.41 12.23 22.74
N ALA A 613 11.57 12.44 23.37
CA ALA A 613 12.87 12.05 22.85
C ALA A 613 13.00 10.52 22.73
N MET A 614 12.58 9.76 23.75
CA MET A 614 12.55 8.29 23.70
C MET A 614 11.57 7.78 22.64
N TYR A 615 10.41 8.42 22.50
CA TYR A 615 9.42 8.10 21.48
C TYR A 615 9.97 8.35 20.07
N ASP A 616 10.53 9.51 19.75
CA ASP A 616 11.13 9.76 18.43
C ASP A 616 12.29 8.80 18.11
N ARG A 617 13.13 8.50 19.13
CA ARG A 617 14.18 7.48 19.03
C ARG A 617 13.62 6.15 18.58
N MET A 618 12.62 5.60 19.28
CA MET A 618 12.06 4.28 19.00
C MET A 618 11.09 4.24 17.80
N ALA A 619 10.38 5.33 17.54
CA ALA A 619 9.46 5.43 16.42
C ALA A 619 10.22 5.51 15.10
N ARG A 620 11.29 6.32 15.04
CA ARG A 620 11.89 6.76 13.77
C ARG A 620 13.42 6.61 13.68
N GLN A 621 14.19 6.91 14.74
CA GLN A 621 15.66 6.87 14.66
C GLN A 621 16.20 5.43 14.65
N ASP A 622 15.73 4.60 15.58
CA ASP A 622 15.96 3.16 15.64
C ASP A 622 14.61 2.41 15.72
N PRO A 623 14.04 2.04 14.56
CA PRO A 623 12.81 1.27 14.52
C PRO A 623 12.94 -0.14 15.11
N LYS A 624 14.14 -0.75 15.13
CA LYS A 624 14.38 -2.10 15.68
C LYS A 624 14.17 -2.09 17.19
N CYS A 625 14.71 -1.09 17.88
CA CYS A 625 14.46 -0.86 19.30
C CYS A 625 12.96 -0.73 19.61
N GLY A 626 12.22 0.09 18.85
CA GLY A 626 10.77 0.22 19.03
C GLY A 626 10.00 -1.08 18.76
N ASP A 627 10.36 -1.83 17.71
CA ASP A 627 9.74 -3.12 17.41
C ASP A 627 9.94 -4.13 18.56
N CYS A 628 11.15 -4.19 19.11
CA CYS A 628 11.48 -5.06 20.23
C CYS A 628 10.80 -4.66 21.54
N LEU A 629 10.70 -3.37 21.84
CA LEU A 629 9.92 -2.88 22.98
C LEU A 629 8.47 -3.40 22.87
N LEU A 630 7.80 -3.17 21.74
CA LEU A 630 6.42 -3.61 21.54
C LEU A 630 6.28 -5.14 21.66
N LYS A 631 7.21 -5.91 21.09
CA LYS A 631 7.21 -7.37 21.17
C LYS A 631 7.32 -7.87 22.62
N LEU A 632 8.30 -7.37 23.37
CA LEU A 632 8.56 -7.78 24.74
C LEU A 632 7.39 -7.43 25.66
N ILE A 633 6.83 -6.22 25.55
CA ILE A 633 5.67 -5.82 26.35
C ILE A 633 4.41 -6.64 26.00
N LEU A 634 4.18 -6.97 24.73
CA LEU A 634 3.08 -7.86 24.34
C LEU A 634 3.26 -9.30 24.83
N ASN A 635 4.50 -9.78 24.95
CA ASN A 635 4.83 -11.12 25.47
C ASN A 635 4.47 -11.32 26.96
N GLN A 636 4.12 -10.25 27.70
CA GLN A 636 3.57 -10.38 29.05
C GLN A 636 2.16 -11.03 29.08
N ARG A 637 1.42 -11.04 27.96
CA ARG A 637 0.03 -11.53 27.89
C ARG A 637 -0.23 -12.44 26.70
N ARG A 638 -1.19 -13.34 26.87
CA ARG A 638 -1.55 -14.36 25.87
C ARG A 638 -2.29 -13.82 24.63
N SER A 639 -2.98 -12.69 24.71
CA SER A 639 -3.69 -12.08 23.57
C SER A 639 -4.00 -10.61 23.84
N GLY A 640 -4.39 -9.86 22.80
CA GLY A 640 -4.72 -8.44 22.87
C GLY A 640 -3.50 -7.54 23.08
N LEU A 641 -3.78 -6.25 23.18
CA LEU A 641 -2.80 -5.16 23.22
C LEU A 641 -2.74 -4.45 24.58
N ASN A 642 -3.57 -4.82 25.58
CA ASN A 642 -3.70 -4.11 26.86
C ASN A 642 -2.38 -3.77 27.61
N PRO A 643 -1.29 -4.58 27.57
CA PRO A 643 -0.01 -4.18 28.15
C PRO A 643 0.60 -2.89 27.59
N LEU A 644 0.21 -2.48 26.37
CA LEU A 644 0.67 -1.25 25.73
C LEU A 644 -0.25 -0.05 25.98
N LEU A 645 -1.49 -0.27 26.45
CA LEU A 645 -2.52 0.76 26.54
C LEU A 645 -2.43 1.56 27.87
N PRO A 646 -2.89 2.83 27.91
CA PRO A 646 -3.02 3.58 29.15
C PRO A 646 -4.05 2.87 30.06
N PRO A 647 -3.91 2.92 31.40
CA PRO A 647 -4.87 2.31 32.31
C PRO A 647 -6.28 2.88 32.10
N ALA A 648 -7.32 2.10 32.40
CA ALA A 648 -8.73 2.52 32.22
C ALA A 648 -9.14 3.76 33.06
N THR A 649 -8.29 4.19 34.00
CA THR A 649 -8.44 5.45 34.75
C THR A 649 -8.07 6.69 33.93
N MET A 650 -7.25 6.55 32.89
CA MET A 650 -6.85 7.61 31.95
C MET A 650 -7.79 7.57 30.74
N PHE A 651 -9.04 7.97 30.95
CA PHE A 651 -10.13 7.74 29.99
C PHE A 651 -9.89 8.44 28.64
N ASN A 652 -9.44 9.70 28.65
CA ASN A 652 -9.27 10.49 27.43
C ASN A 652 -8.10 9.97 26.59
N GLU A 653 -6.98 9.70 27.26
CA GLU A 653 -5.73 9.19 26.70
C GLU A 653 -5.93 7.78 26.14
N ARG A 654 -6.67 6.93 26.86
CA ARG A 654 -7.06 5.60 26.38
C ARG A 654 -8.03 5.68 25.21
N ALA A 655 -9.03 6.57 25.24
CA ALA A 655 -9.95 6.77 24.12
C ALA A 655 -9.22 7.23 22.85
N LEU A 656 -8.27 8.17 22.96
CA LEU A 656 -7.39 8.61 21.86
C LEU A 656 -6.65 7.43 21.23
N VAL A 657 -6.01 6.58 22.04
CA VAL A 657 -5.30 5.40 21.56
C VAL A 657 -6.25 4.37 20.92
N ILE A 658 -7.40 4.08 21.53
CA ILE A 658 -8.38 3.14 20.97
C ILE A 658 -8.94 3.63 19.63
N LYS A 659 -9.21 4.94 19.48
CA LYS A 659 -9.56 5.55 18.20
C LYS A 659 -8.45 5.38 17.15
N ALA A 660 -7.19 5.62 17.52
CA ALA A 660 -6.05 5.40 16.62
C ALA A 660 -5.92 3.92 16.19
N LEU A 661 -6.11 2.97 17.11
CA LEU A 661 -6.11 1.54 16.77
C LEU A 661 -7.29 1.15 15.87
N LYS A 662 -8.48 1.73 16.07
CA LYS A 662 -9.66 1.57 15.19
C LYS A 662 -9.43 2.12 13.78
N ARG A 663 -8.73 3.25 13.67
CA ARG A 663 -8.39 3.91 12.41
C ARG A 663 -7.35 3.14 11.60
N TYR A 664 -6.25 2.75 12.25
CA TYR A 664 -5.06 2.16 11.61
C TYR A 664 -4.94 0.64 11.75
N GLN A 665 -5.96 -0.08 12.24
CA GLN A 665 -5.96 -1.55 12.20
C GLN A 665 -5.83 -2.08 10.76
N TYR A 666 -5.30 -3.29 10.61
CA TYR A 666 -5.16 -3.96 9.32
C TYR A 666 -4.99 -5.48 9.48
N SER A 667 -5.21 -6.21 8.39
CA SER A 667 -4.80 -7.60 8.24
C SER A 667 -3.89 -7.77 7.01
N ILE A 668 -2.97 -8.72 7.08
CA ILE A 668 -2.09 -9.07 5.96
C ILE A 668 -2.42 -10.48 5.50
N VAL A 669 -2.58 -10.65 4.19
CA VAL A 669 -2.98 -11.93 3.57
C VAL A 669 -1.99 -12.33 2.47
N GLU A 670 -1.93 -13.63 2.20
CA GLU A 670 -1.49 -14.13 0.89
C GLU A 670 -2.77 -14.26 0.02
N PRO A 671 -2.94 -13.41 -1.02
CA PRO A 671 -4.19 -13.37 -1.78
C PRO A 671 -4.29 -14.54 -2.77
N ASP A 672 -5.46 -15.17 -2.86
CA ASP A 672 -5.79 -16.16 -3.89
C ASP A 672 -6.00 -15.44 -5.22
N ALA A 673 -4.92 -15.19 -5.96
CA ALA A 673 -4.94 -14.31 -7.11
C ALA A 673 -3.97 -14.71 -8.24
N LEU A 674 -4.31 -14.39 -9.49
CA LEU A 674 -3.51 -14.67 -10.69
C LEU A 674 -3.29 -13.41 -11.52
N PHE A 675 -2.04 -12.96 -11.57
CA PHE A 675 -1.58 -11.89 -12.45
C PHE A 675 -0.98 -12.49 -13.72
N MET A 676 -1.33 -11.94 -14.88
CA MET A 676 -0.74 -12.30 -16.17
C MET A 676 -0.55 -11.05 -17.02
N MET A 677 0.59 -10.94 -17.69
CA MET A 677 0.83 -9.95 -18.73
C MET A 677 0.50 -10.61 -20.07
N ILE A 678 -0.57 -10.15 -20.70
CA ILE A 678 -1.09 -10.70 -21.95
C ILE A 678 -0.21 -10.24 -23.10
N THR A 679 0.40 -11.18 -23.81
CA THR A 679 1.32 -10.88 -24.93
C THR A 679 0.72 -11.15 -26.30
N ASP A 680 -0.12 -12.17 -26.42
CA ASP A 680 -0.62 -12.73 -27.68
C ASP A 680 -1.79 -13.71 -27.45
N ALA A 681 -2.43 -14.13 -28.54
CA ALA A 681 -3.57 -15.05 -28.51
C ALA A 681 -3.21 -16.46 -28.02
N GLU A 682 -2.03 -16.98 -28.40
CA GLU A 682 -1.59 -18.33 -28.03
C GLU A 682 -1.45 -18.45 -26.50
N GLN A 683 -0.91 -17.42 -25.86
CA GLN A 683 -0.83 -17.33 -24.40
C GLN A 683 -2.22 -17.39 -23.75
N VAL A 684 -3.21 -16.64 -24.25
CA VAL A 684 -4.59 -16.67 -23.73
C VAL A 684 -5.21 -18.06 -23.89
N GLU A 685 -5.07 -18.67 -25.07
CA GLU A 685 -5.62 -20.00 -25.33
C GLU A 685 -4.98 -21.08 -24.45
N HIS A 686 -3.65 -21.11 -24.38
CA HIS A 686 -2.92 -22.17 -23.71
C HIS A 686 -2.81 -22.01 -22.19
N MET A 687 -2.76 -20.77 -21.68
CA MET A 687 -2.56 -20.49 -20.25
C MET A 687 -3.86 -20.14 -19.50
N LEU A 688 -4.86 -19.56 -20.17
CA LEU A 688 -6.10 -19.10 -19.55
C LEU A 688 -7.29 -20.00 -19.94
N LEU A 689 -7.62 -20.14 -21.24
CA LEU A 689 -8.76 -20.97 -21.67
C LEU A 689 -8.61 -22.42 -21.21
N ASN A 690 -7.44 -23.02 -21.39
CA ASN A 690 -7.17 -24.40 -20.92
C ASN A 690 -7.26 -24.55 -19.40
N ARG A 691 -6.80 -23.56 -18.63
CA ARG A 691 -6.80 -23.57 -17.16
C ARG A 691 -8.20 -23.42 -16.55
N PHE A 692 -9.00 -22.52 -17.09
CA PHE A 692 -10.28 -22.12 -16.50
C PHE A 692 -11.49 -22.80 -17.15
N LEU A 693 -11.43 -23.08 -18.46
CA LEU A 693 -12.60 -23.48 -19.25
C LEU A 693 -12.45 -24.89 -19.85
N ARG A 694 -11.38 -25.15 -20.61
CA ARG A 694 -11.22 -26.36 -21.44
C ARG A 694 -10.66 -27.57 -20.66
N GLY A 695 -10.01 -27.37 -19.51
CA GLY A 695 -9.88 -28.38 -18.45
C GLY A 695 -8.84 -29.49 -18.66
N THR A 696 -7.72 -29.22 -19.34
CA THR A 696 -6.64 -30.20 -19.55
C THR A 696 -5.82 -30.43 -18.28
N GLU A 697 -5.74 -31.69 -17.83
CA GLU A 697 -4.91 -32.22 -16.72
C GLU A 697 -4.87 -31.38 -15.41
N GLY A 698 -5.98 -31.41 -14.66
CA GLY A 698 -5.99 -30.90 -13.28
C GLY A 698 -7.33 -30.40 -12.74
N GLY A 699 -8.37 -30.39 -13.58
CA GLY A 699 -9.68 -29.81 -13.25
C GLY A 699 -9.70 -28.28 -13.40
N LYS A 700 -10.91 -27.70 -13.49
CA LYS A 700 -11.07 -26.24 -13.52
C LYS A 700 -10.52 -25.63 -12.23
N ARG A 701 -9.51 -24.79 -12.34
CA ARG A 701 -8.93 -24.07 -11.19
C ARG A 701 -9.52 -22.67 -11.12
N GLU A 702 -10.60 -22.51 -10.36
CA GLU A 702 -11.03 -21.17 -9.94
C GLU A 702 -9.90 -20.48 -9.18
N VAL A 703 -9.79 -19.16 -9.34
CA VAL A 703 -8.86 -18.29 -8.61
C VAL A 703 -9.71 -17.16 -8.03
N GLY A 704 -9.37 -16.69 -6.83
CA GLY A 704 -10.09 -15.64 -6.14
C GLY A 704 -10.20 -14.34 -6.93
N GLN A 705 -9.06 -13.84 -7.41
CA GLN A 705 -8.93 -12.60 -8.19
C GLN A 705 -8.03 -12.81 -9.41
N LEU A 706 -8.28 -12.10 -10.50
CA LEU A 706 -7.48 -12.13 -11.72
C LEU A 706 -7.09 -10.70 -12.10
N CYS A 707 -5.92 -10.54 -12.70
CA CYS A 707 -5.51 -9.30 -13.37
C CYS A 707 -4.80 -9.69 -14.67
N LEU A 708 -5.32 -9.18 -15.80
CA LEU A 708 -4.94 -9.56 -17.16
C LEU A 708 -4.38 -8.33 -17.90
N ASN A 709 -3.26 -7.80 -17.41
CA ASN A 709 -2.64 -6.58 -17.92
C ASN A 709 -2.19 -6.74 -19.37
N ASP A 710 -2.55 -5.80 -20.25
CA ASP A 710 -2.10 -5.76 -21.64
C ASP A 710 -0.59 -5.43 -21.75
N ASP A 711 0.18 -6.33 -22.34
CA ASP A 711 1.60 -6.17 -22.71
C ASP A 711 1.84 -6.55 -24.19
N VAL A 712 0.80 -6.40 -25.03
CA VAL A 712 0.79 -6.83 -26.44
C VAL A 712 1.48 -5.77 -27.31
N VAL A 713 2.61 -6.16 -27.89
CA VAL A 713 3.48 -5.27 -28.70
C VAL A 713 3.07 -5.19 -30.17
N THR A 714 2.38 -6.21 -30.69
CA THR A 714 2.02 -6.26 -32.12
C THR A 714 1.00 -5.18 -32.53
N THR A 715 1.13 -4.73 -33.78
CA THR A 715 0.20 -3.83 -34.46
C THR A 715 -0.46 -4.48 -35.68
N ASP A 716 -0.19 -5.77 -35.96
CA ASP A 716 -0.83 -6.46 -37.08
C ASP A 716 -2.35 -6.65 -36.81
N PRO A 717 -3.24 -6.18 -37.70
CA PRO A 717 -4.68 -6.25 -37.46
C PRO A 717 -5.25 -7.67 -37.33
N LYS A 718 -4.59 -8.70 -37.88
CA LYS A 718 -5.06 -10.10 -37.78
C LYS A 718 -4.62 -10.71 -36.46
N GLU A 719 -3.40 -10.45 -36.01
CA GLU A 719 -2.92 -10.88 -34.69
C GLU A 719 -3.76 -10.23 -33.57
N LEU A 720 -4.01 -8.92 -33.68
CA LEU A 720 -4.89 -8.19 -32.75
C LEU A 720 -6.34 -8.72 -32.77
N ALA A 721 -6.91 -9.01 -33.95
CA ALA A 721 -8.24 -9.62 -34.03
C ALA A 721 -8.27 -11.07 -33.49
N GLY A 722 -7.20 -11.84 -33.68
CA GLY A 722 -7.04 -13.17 -33.10
C GLY A 722 -7.04 -13.12 -31.57
N LEU A 723 -6.27 -12.20 -30.99
CA LEU A 723 -6.26 -11.98 -29.54
C LEU A 723 -7.61 -11.48 -29.02
N GLN A 724 -8.27 -10.55 -29.72
CA GLN A 724 -9.62 -10.08 -29.34
C GLN A 724 -10.59 -11.25 -29.20
N ASN A 725 -10.59 -12.17 -30.17
CA ASN A 725 -11.45 -13.36 -30.14
C ASN A 725 -11.09 -14.29 -28.95
N ALA A 726 -9.81 -14.51 -28.68
CA ALA A 726 -9.37 -15.34 -27.55
C ALA A 726 -9.73 -14.74 -26.18
N MET A 727 -9.59 -13.42 -26.02
CA MET A 727 -9.99 -12.68 -24.82
C MET A 727 -11.50 -12.71 -24.63
N LEU A 728 -12.28 -12.51 -25.70
CA LEU A 728 -13.74 -12.62 -25.65
C LEU A 728 -14.20 -14.06 -25.31
N GLU A 729 -13.60 -15.11 -25.88
CA GLU A 729 -13.92 -16.50 -25.49
C GLU A 729 -13.64 -16.74 -23.99
N LEU A 730 -12.53 -16.21 -23.47
CA LEU A 730 -12.17 -16.31 -22.06
C LEU A 730 -13.22 -15.63 -21.18
N PHE A 731 -13.54 -14.39 -21.49
CA PHE A 731 -14.46 -13.57 -20.71
C PHE A 731 -15.91 -14.09 -20.77
N GLU A 732 -16.40 -14.49 -21.94
CA GLU A 732 -17.70 -15.13 -22.09
C GLU A 732 -17.75 -16.48 -21.35
N GLY A 733 -16.69 -17.28 -21.39
CA GLY A 733 -16.64 -18.55 -20.67
C GLY A 733 -16.61 -18.42 -19.15
N LEU A 734 -15.93 -17.39 -18.62
CA LEU A 734 -15.88 -17.10 -17.18
C LEU A 734 -17.20 -16.48 -16.67
N LEU A 735 -17.75 -15.53 -17.43
CA LEU A 735 -18.85 -14.65 -17.04
C LEU A 735 -19.92 -14.56 -18.15
N PRO A 736 -20.57 -15.69 -18.52
CA PRO A 736 -21.46 -15.77 -19.70
C PRO A 736 -22.78 -15.00 -19.56
N LYS A 737 -23.15 -14.59 -18.33
CA LYS A 737 -24.40 -13.88 -18.07
C LYS A 737 -24.13 -12.37 -18.10
N PRO A 738 -24.84 -11.59 -18.93
CA PRO A 738 -24.83 -10.14 -18.84
C PRO A 738 -25.16 -9.64 -17.44
N SER A 739 -24.50 -8.58 -17.03
CA SER A 739 -24.87 -7.80 -15.86
C SER A 739 -26.19 -7.08 -16.13
N ARG A 740 -26.94 -6.70 -15.08
CA ARG A 740 -28.21 -5.97 -15.27
C ARG A 740 -28.02 -4.59 -15.90
N PHE A 741 -26.80 -4.05 -15.83
CA PHE A 741 -26.38 -2.74 -16.31
C PHE A 741 -26.03 -2.70 -17.81
N GLU A 742 -25.93 -3.85 -18.48
CA GLU A 742 -25.65 -3.93 -19.92
C GLU A 742 -26.91 -3.79 -20.77
N LYS A 743 -26.82 -3.05 -21.89
CA LYS A 743 -27.91 -2.77 -22.82
C LYS A 743 -28.61 -4.04 -23.35
#